data_AF-J6EQX0-F1
#
_entry.id   AF-J6EQX0-F1
#
_cell.length_a   1.000
_cell.length_b   1.000
_cell.length_c   1.000
_cell.angle_alpha   90.00
_cell.angle_beta   90.00
_cell.angle_gamma   90.00
#
_symmetry.space_group_name_H-M   'P 1'
#
loop_
_entity.id
_entity.type
_entity.pdbx_description
1 polymer ?
#
loop_
_entity_poly.entity_id
_entity_poly.type
_entity_poly.pdbx_seq_one_letter_code
_entity_poly.pdbx_strand_id
1 'polypeptide(L)'
;MLAHEHDPSRPNFAVSPSPSSSSVVSQHGQTIPSRQPRAPLEATCEVPVTWPSQTQGSTTRLGSLGTCSGGGPVKSRQCSSLAVDFGNNIWTDGTNNRLHQSNLRMGNISRIFITHMHADHVLGIVAIMAVIMSGVGQTEQGLQRLREAGLHKKPDLNIYGPAGLRSFIRNQLNLTKITLAGVYAVHELIQVGEEPSIGCKEVDLHINEAVGRDLYPNQDGVWPHFIDESGHKGVKGWSVSAGPLRHRVPSLGYVLQEPAPRHALDTAKLMPILQANAEALAKLDPPVKHPFSILSHLNSLPTPPPYKLPSGEVLYPPEPTGEPGRKIVIFGDCSGGTPNKVFERMCSDASLLVHECTNAAIPESVGKGEKGRKVRASQLEQSLERKRDKQFERAAKDRGVTREPWIFHGKNCTDEEKVQRLDEFEDKKRQVREKANSRGHATPEDVGKFAARINARRVAVNHFSAMFPSPHYLSNDPYPSLLGPTSQFPYPTTAADAHAGNVPPGPLDSSELHLRLIMQSLANQVSMEWNRPDCPEEFGGPPASENGVSRPASVNGVDISDVDTSANGEHKRYLKLAVPARDFMVLRVPQHELTAAEIEDLQDAEKEIAEVMKSWAEDGGAYVDDTDGKRRWVGVQPEPKD
;
A
#
# COMPACT_ATOMS: atom_id res chain seq x y z
N MET A 1 40.81 7.40 -34.92
CA MET A 1 40.71 8.80 -35.36
C MET A 1 39.82 9.50 -34.34
N LEU A 2 40.26 10.37 -33.46
CA LEU A 2 41.38 11.33 -33.47
C LEU A 2 42.28 11.15 -32.24
N ALA A 3 43.56 11.47 -32.43
CA ALA A 3 44.64 11.43 -31.45
C ALA A 3 45.03 12.86 -31.04
N HIS A 4 45.59 13.02 -29.83
CA HIS A 4 46.63 13.98 -29.41
C HIS A 4 46.83 13.76 -27.90
N GLU A 5 47.99 13.87 -27.27
CA GLU A 5 49.40 13.61 -27.59
C GLU A 5 50.08 13.58 -26.21
N HIS A 6 51.08 12.73 -26.02
CA HIS A 6 51.86 12.58 -24.79
C HIS A 6 52.90 13.70 -24.65
N ASP A 7 53.20 14.13 -23.42
CA ASP A 7 54.57 14.48 -23.02
C ASP A 7 54.84 14.02 -21.56
N PRO A 8 55.98 13.36 -21.24
CA PRO A 8 56.22 12.65 -19.99
C PRO A 8 57.29 13.32 -19.09
N SER A 9 56.97 13.53 -17.82
CA SER A 9 57.95 13.75 -16.75
C SER A 9 57.70 12.79 -15.58
N ARG A 10 58.56 11.77 -15.51
CA ARG A 10 58.74 10.77 -14.43
C ARG A 10 59.36 11.41 -13.15
N PRO A 11 59.55 10.73 -11.99
CA PRO A 11 59.43 9.27 -11.73
C PRO A 11 58.75 8.82 -10.42
N ASN A 12 58.51 7.50 -10.39
CA ASN A 12 58.19 6.58 -9.30
C ASN A 12 58.95 6.79 -7.98
N PHE A 13 58.30 6.46 -6.85
CA PHE A 13 58.99 5.93 -5.68
C PHE A 13 58.29 4.72 -5.06
N ALA A 14 59.14 3.82 -4.59
CA ALA A 14 58.93 2.41 -4.31
C ALA A 14 58.55 2.11 -2.84
N VAL A 15 58.27 0.84 -2.62
CA VAL A 15 57.77 0.19 -1.41
C VAL A 15 58.89 -0.21 -0.42
N SER A 16 58.55 -0.18 0.88
CA SER A 16 59.11 -0.92 2.07
C SER A 16 60.42 -0.43 2.72
N PRO A 17 60.80 -0.87 3.95
CA PRO A 17 60.10 -1.61 5.04
C PRO A 17 60.25 -0.97 6.46
N SER A 18 59.63 -1.60 7.47
CA SER A 18 59.76 -1.37 8.93
C SER A 18 61.16 -1.64 9.51
N PRO A 19 61.46 -1.13 10.72
CA PRO A 19 62.06 -1.98 11.75
C PRO A 19 61.50 -1.81 13.18
N SER A 20 61.89 -2.75 14.02
CA SER A 20 61.44 -3.09 15.37
C SER A 20 62.27 -2.49 16.52
N SER A 21 61.68 -2.63 17.73
CA SER A 21 62.25 -2.94 19.07
C SER A 21 62.78 -1.85 20.04
N SER A 22 62.14 -1.82 21.23
CA SER A 22 62.64 -1.73 22.63
C SER A 22 63.44 -0.48 23.08
N SER A 23 63.39 0.08 24.31
CA SER A 23 62.71 -0.14 25.62
C SER A 23 63.18 0.95 26.62
N VAL A 24 62.59 1.02 27.83
CA VAL A 24 63.03 1.69 29.11
C VAL A 24 62.40 3.09 29.38
N VAL A 25 61.31 3.21 30.18
CA VAL A 25 61.18 3.45 31.66
C VAL A 25 61.53 4.91 32.05
N SER A 26 60.73 5.75 32.74
CA SER A 26 60.06 5.56 34.05
C SER A 26 59.02 6.65 34.42
N GLN A 27 58.02 6.24 35.21
CA GLN A 27 57.32 6.90 36.34
C GLN A 27 56.57 8.24 36.21
N HIS A 28 55.24 8.21 36.40
CA HIS A 28 54.58 8.61 37.65
C HIS A 28 53.12 8.16 37.66
N GLY A 29 52.66 7.64 38.81
CA GLY A 29 51.37 6.99 38.97
C GLY A 29 50.22 7.93 39.31
N GLN A 30 49.00 7.49 39.04
CA GLN A 30 47.78 7.88 39.76
C GLN A 30 46.66 6.84 39.53
N THR A 31 46.36 6.12 40.60
CA THR A 31 45.06 5.61 41.09
C THR A 31 43.87 5.44 40.14
N ILE A 32 43.39 4.19 40.04
CA ILE A 32 42.09 3.77 39.49
C ILE A 32 40.99 4.03 40.54
N PRO A 33 39.87 4.72 40.23
CA PRO A 33 38.73 4.76 41.14
C PRO A 33 37.76 3.60 40.90
N SER A 34 37.35 3.02 42.02
CA SER A 34 36.39 1.93 42.19
C SER A 34 34.97 2.31 41.76
N ARG A 35 34.23 1.31 41.25
CA ARG A 35 32.78 1.36 41.02
C ARG A 35 32.04 1.70 42.31
N GLN A 36 31.31 2.82 42.32
CA GLN A 36 30.23 3.06 43.27
C GLN A 36 28.87 2.69 42.65
N PRO A 37 27.94 2.12 43.43
CA PRO A 37 26.59 1.78 42.98
C PRO A 37 25.74 3.05 42.86
N ARG A 38 25.05 3.22 41.72
CA ARG A 38 24.08 4.30 41.53
C ARG A 38 22.83 4.05 42.38
N ALA A 39 22.39 5.09 43.08
CA ALA A 39 21.17 5.18 43.85
C ALA A 39 19.91 4.98 42.96
N PRO A 40 18.76 4.56 43.54
CA PRO A 40 17.53 4.33 42.79
C PRO A 40 16.91 5.68 42.41
N LEU A 41 16.69 5.89 41.12
CA LEU A 41 15.80 6.94 40.63
C LEU A 41 14.36 6.52 40.91
N GLU A 42 13.63 7.40 41.60
CA GLU A 42 12.23 7.27 41.92
C GLU A 42 11.41 7.06 40.63
N ALA A 43 10.66 5.97 40.60
CA ALA A 43 9.73 5.66 39.52
C ALA A 43 8.49 6.54 39.67
N THR A 44 8.39 7.59 38.84
CA THR A 44 7.09 8.17 38.52
C THR A 44 6.35 7.19 37.62
N CYS A 45 5.20 6.74 38.09
CA CYS A 45 4.30 5.82 37.40
C CYS A 45 3.86 6.38 36.04
N GLU A 46 4.54 5.99 34.98
CA GLU A 46 3.88 5.82 33.69
C GLU A 46 3.22 4.45 33.72
N VAL A 47 1.89 4.46 33.82
CA VAL A 47 1.08 3.26 33.64
C VAL A 47 1.36 2.79 32.21
N PRO A 48 1.97 1.60 31.99
CA PRO A 48 1.99 1.04 30.65
C PRO A 48 0.53 0.78 30.33
N VAL A 49 -0.01 1.49 29.34
CA VAL A 49 -1.28 1.11 28.74
C VAL A 49 -1.03 -0.25 28.10
N THR A 50 -1.30 -1.29 28.88
CA THR A 50 -1.36 -2.66 28.42
C THR A 50 -2.56 -2.71 27.50
N TRP A 51 -2.29 -2.75 26.19
CA TRP A 51 -3.29 -3.10 25.20
C TRP A 51 -4.00 -4.38 25.66
N PRO A 52 -5.35 -4.41 25.71
CA PRO A 52 -6.04 -5.63 26.04
C PRO A 52 -5.56 -6.70 25.07
N SER A 53 -5.28 -7.90 25.60
CA SER A 53 -4.93 -9.07 24.81
C SER A 53 -6.05 -9.34 23.80
N GLN A 54 -5.93 -8.74 22.61
CA GLN A 54 -6.81 -8.99 21.47
C GLN A 54 -6.73 -10.48 21.21
N THR A 55 -7.89 -11.12 21.29
CA THR A 55 -8.13 -12.50 20.93
C THR A 55 -7.45 -12.82 19.60
N GLN A 56 -6.86 -14.02 19.51
CA GLN A 56 -6.06 -14.54 18.38
C GLN A 56 -6.87 -14.66 17.06
N GLY A 57 -7.34 -13.55 16.51
CA GLY A 57 -7.82 -13.44 15.13
C GLY A 57 -6.65 -13.08 14.22
N SER A 58 -6.47 -13.81 13.11
CA SER A 58 -5.46 -13.49 12.09
C SER A 58 -5.69 -12.10 11.52
N THR A 59 -4.93 -11.10 11.97
CA THR A 59 -5.05 -9.72 11.49
C THR A 59 -4.33 -9.58 10.16
N THR A 60 -5.05 -9.69 9.04
CA THR A 60 -4.50 -9.33 7.72
C THR A 60 -4.27 -7.83 7.68
N ARG A 61 -3.06 -7.42 7.29
CA ARG A 61 -2.66 -6.01 7.23
C ARG A 61 -2.10 -5.67 5.85
N LEU A 62 -2.38 -4.48 5.37
CA LEU A 62 -1.77 -3.90 4.19
C LEU A 62 -0.79 -2.80 4.62
N GLY A 63 0.50 -2.97 4.36
CA GLY A 63 1.53 -1.97 4.54
C GLY A 63 1.86 -1.28 3.21
N SER A 64 1.86 0.05 3.19
CA SER A 64 2.39 0.82 2.07
C SER A 64 3.89 1.06 2.30
N LEU A 65 4.75 0.75 1.33
CA LEU A 65 6.20 0.97 1.43
C LEU A 65 6.66 2.18 0.60
N GLY A 66 5.89 2.49 -0.45
CA GLY A 66 6.06 3.67 -1.28
C GLY A 66 4.76 4.03 -1.97
N THR A 67 4.59 5.31 -2.28
CA THR A 67 3.30 5.85 -2.73
C THR A 67 3.38 6.86 -3.88
N CYS A 68 4.57 7.07 -4.45
CA CYS A 68 4.78 7.97 -5.59
C CYS A 68 4.53 7.27 -6.93
N SER A 69 3.95 8.00 -7.89
CA SER A 69 3.89 7.63 -9.30
C SER A 69 5.08 8.17 -10.09
N GLY A 70 5.63 7.40 -11.03
CA GLY A 70 6.38 7.87 -12.20
C GLY A 70 7.66 8.72 -11.97
N GLY A 71 8.70 8.50 -12.78
CA GLY A 71 9.90 9.37 -12.83
C GLY A 71 10.93 9.17 -11.72
N GLY A 72 10.68 8.23 -10.81
CA GLY A 72 11.57 7.88 -9.71
C GLY A 72 11.12 8.49 -8.37
N PRO A 73 11.81 8.15 -7.28
CA PRO A 73 11.43 8.58 -5.94
C PRO A 73 11.64 10.08 -5.75
N VAL A 74 10.75 10.70 -4.96
CA VAL A 74 10.90 12.08 -4.48
C VAL A 74 11.33 12.07 -3.01
N LYS A 75 11.76 13.22 -2.47
CA LYS A 75 12.24 13.30 -1.08
C LYS A 75 11.23 12.73 -0.07
N SER A 76 9.94 12.95 -0.30
CA SER A 76 8.86 12.59 0.61
C SER A 76 8.21 11.23 0.33
N ARG A 77 8.40 10.64 -0.85
CA ARG A 77 7.73 9.39 -1.27
C ARG A 77 8.65 8.54 -2.14
N GLN A 78 8.69 7.25 -1.86
CA GLN A 78 9.30 6.29 -2.78
C GLN A 78 8.32 5.85 -3.88
N CYS A 79 8.86 5.20 -4.91
CA CYS A 79 8.06 4.53 -5.94
C CYS A 79 7.03 3.58 -5.30
N SER A 80 5.86 3.49 -5.92
CA SER A 80 4.75 2.70 -5.40
C SER A 80 5.17 1.29 -5.03
N SER A 81 4.91 0.93 -3.78
CA SER A 81 5.13 -0.42 -3.28
C SER A 81 4.18 -0.74 -2.13
N LEU A 82 3.67 -1.96 -2.12
CA LEU A 82 2.69 -2.48 -1.16
C LEU A 82 3.12 -3.85 -0.65
N ALA A 83 2.73 -4.16 0.58
CA ALA A 83 2.88 -5.46 1.19
C ALA A 83 1.60 -5.87 1.94
N VAL A 84 1.16 -7.11 1.77
CA VAL A 84 0.08 -7.72 2.52
C VAL A 84 0.69 -8.72 3.50
N ASP A 85 0.50 -8.48 4.79
CA ASP A 85 0.96 -9.32 5.89
C ASP A 85 -0.21 -10.17 6.42
N PHE A 86 -0.07 -11.49 6.30
CA PHE A 86 -1.00 -12.50 6.82
C PHE A 86 -0.55 -13.05 8.19
N GLY A 87 0.42 -12.41 8.84
CA GLY A 87 1.03 -12.76 10.12
C GLY A 87 2.31 -13.60 9.96
N ASN A 88 2.16 -14.78 9.35
CA ASN A 88 3.30 -15.71 9.13
C ASN A 88 3.79 -15.72 7.68
N ASN A 89 3.11 -15.01 6.79
CA ASN A 89 3.44 -14.95 5.37
C ASN A 89 3.20 -13.52 4.86
N ILE A 90 4.12 -13.00 4.05
CA ILE A 90 4.04 -11.65 3.48
C ILE A 90 4.10 -11.75 1.96
N TRP A 91 3.17 -11.10 1.29
CA TRP A 91 3.16 -10.93 -0.17
C TRP A 91 3.34 -9.46 -0.51
N THR A 92 4.11 -9.13 -1.54
CA THR A 92 4.44 -7.72 -1.87
C THR A 92 4.51 -7.52 -3.37
N ASP A 93 4.53 -6.27 -3.85
CA ASP A 93 4.95 -5.96 -5.22
C ASP A 93 6.48 -5.80 -5.36
N GLY A 94 7.23 -5.77 -4.25
CA GLY A 94 8.68 -6.04 -4.27
C GLY A 94 9.53 -5.01 -5.01
N THR A 95 9.14 -3.73 -5.01
CA THR A 95 9.76 -2.70 -5.86
C THR A 95 10.64 -1.69 -5.10
N ASN A 96 10.59 -1.70 -3.76
CA ASN A 96 11.14 -0.62 -2.94
C ASN A 96 12.17 -1.08 -1.89
N ASN A 97 13.40 -0.56 -2.00
CA ASN A 97 14.53 -0.88 -1.11
C ASN A 97 14.35 -0.39 0.33
N ARG A 98 13.33 0.42 0.62
CA ARG A 98 12.96 0.85 1.99
C ARG A 98 12.28 -0.22 2.82
N LEU A 99 12.15 -1.45 2.31
CA LEU A 99 11.63 -2.58 3.06
C LEU A 99 12.26 -2.73 4.47
N HIS A 100 13.57 -2.49 4.60
CA HIS A 100 14.30 -2.52 5.88
C HIS A 100 13.83 -1.48 6.92
N GLN A 101 13.15 -0.42 6.47
CA GLN A 101 12.64 0.65 7.33
C GLN A 101 11.20 0.36 7.80
N SER A 102 10.59 -0.70 7.25
CA SER A 102 9.27 -1.15 7.67
C SER A 102 9.37 -2.11 8.86
N ASN A 103 8.26 -2.29 9.58
CA ASN A 103 8.14 -3.29 10.63
C ASN A 103 7.86 -4.71 10.09
N LEU A 104 7.99 -4.92 8.78
CA LEU A 104 7.73 -6.21 8.14
C LEU A 104 8.88 -7.18 8.40
N ARG A 105 8.53 -8.44 8.71
CA ARG A 105 9.51 -9.52 8.84
C ARG A 105 9.91 -10.00 7.45
N MET A 106 10.97 -9.42 6.90
CA MET A 106 11.42 -9.67 5.52
C MET A 106 11.63 -11.16 5.18
N GLY A 107 12.06 -11.98 6.15
CA GLY A 107 12.21 -13.43 5.96
C GLY A 107 10.89 -14.19 5.75
N ASN A 108 9.73 -13.57 6.01
CA ASN A 108 8.42 -14.15 5.75
C ASN A 108 7.89 -13.83 4.34
N ILE A 109 8.65 -13.11 3.51
CA ILE A 109 8.25 -12.79 2.14
C ILE A 109 8.40 -14.04 1.28
N SER A 110 7.28 -14.62 0.87
CA SER A 110 7.26 -15.83 0.01
C SER A 110 6.81 -15.55 -1.41
N ARG A 111 6.13 -14.41 -1.65
CA ARG A 111 5.58 -14.06 -2.96
C ARG A 111 5.72 -12.59 -3.32
N ILE A 112 6.06 -12.36 -4.58
CA ILE A 112 6.08 -11.03 -5.20
C ILE A 112 5.09 -10.99 -6.36
N PHE A 113 4.26 -9.95 -6.46
CA PHE A 113 3.25 -9.75 -7.49
C PHE A 113 3.48 -8.42 -8.21
N ILE A 114 3.96 -8.49 -9.45
CA ILE A 114 4.24 -7.34 -10.30
C ILE A 114 3.02 -7.04 -11.16
N THR A 115 2.59 -5.78 -11.17
CA THR A 115 1.41 -5.35 -11.92
C THR A 115 1.73 -5.11 -13.40
N HIS A 116 2.87 -4.47 -13.70
CA HIS A 116 3.33 -4.17 -15.05
C HIS A 116 4.84 -3.91 -15.11
N MET A 117 5.41 -3.81 -16.32
CA MET A 117 6.87 -3.70 -16.53
C MET A 117 7.45 -2.28 -16.52
N HIS A 118 6.75 -1.28 -16.00
CA HIS A 118 7.38 0.04 -15.84
C HIS A 118 8.45 0.02 -14.74
N ALA A 119 9.47 0.85 -14.95
CA ALA A 119 10.69 0.87 -14.14
C ALA A 119 10.43 1.07 -12.63
N ASP A 120 9.51 1.96 -12.28
CA ASP A 120 9.10 2.24 -10.91
C ASP A 120 8.40 1.07 -10.22
N HIS A 121 8.00 0.04 -10.96
CA HIS A 121 7.36 -1.17 -10.46
C HIS A 121 8.22 -2.43 -10.57
N VAL A 122 9.45 -2.36 -11.13
CA VAL A 122 10.29 -3.56 -11.31
C VAL A 122 11.77 -3.38 -10.94
N LEU A 123 12.32 -2.17 -10.97
CA LEU A 123 13.77 -1.98 -10.83
C LEU A 123 14.33 -2.37 -9.45
N GLY A 124 13.50 -2.38 -8.39
CA GLY A 124 13.92 -2.77 -7.04
C GLY A 124 13.97 -4.28 -6.79
N ILE A 125 13.43 -5.11 -7.68
CA ILE A 125 13.15 -6.52 -7.36
C ILE A 125 14.41 -7.32 -7.04
N VAL A 126 15.48 -7.18 -7.82
CA VAL A 126 16.73 -7.93 -7.61
C VAL A 126 17.44 -7.48 -6.34
N ALA A 127 17.36 -6.19 -6.01
CA ALA A 127 17.92 -5.67 -4.77
C ALA A 127 17.19 -6.24 -3.55
N ILE A 128 15.87 -6.35 -3.61
CA ILE A 128 15.08 -7.01 -2.55
C ILE A 128 15.40 -8.50 -2.48
N MET A 129 15.50 -9.20 -3.61
CA MET A 129 15.90 -10.63 -3.63
C MET A 129 17.26 -10.84 -2.95
N ALA A 130 18.25 -9.99 -3.24
CA ALA A 130 19.57 -10.06 -2.62
C ALA A 130 19.54 -9.82 -1.10
N VAL A 131 18.54 -9.10 -0.59
CA VAL A 131 18.34 -8.87 0.85
C VAL A 131 17.68 -10.08 1.50
N ILE A 132 16.53 -10.51 0.97
CA ILE A 132 15.72 -11.57 1.60
C ILE A 132 16.32 -12.97 1.42
N MET A 133 17.13 -13.16 0.37
CA MET A 133 17.86 -14.40 0.06
C MET A 133 19.37 -14.15 0.01
N SER A 134 19.89 -13.36 0.94
CA SER A 134 21.31 -12.98 1.00
C SER A 134 22.25 -14.15 0.75
N GLY A 135 23.03 -14.05 -0.33
CA GLY A 135 24.05 -15.03 -0.70
C GLY A 135 25.29 -14.99 0.19
N VAL A 136 25.35 -14.08 1.17
CA VAL A 136 26.47 -13.98 2.12
C VAL A 136 26.56 -15.29 2.92
N GLY A 137 27.66 -16.02 2.74
CA GLY A 137 27.86 -17.35 3.34
C GLY A 137 27.48 -18.53 2.44
N GLN A 138 27.13 -18.29 1.17
CA GLN A 138 27.02 -19.37 0.19
C GLN A 138 28.36 -20.07 -0.03
N THR A 139 28.31 -21.40 -0.05
CA THR A 139 29.48 -22.26 -0.23
C THR A 139 29.39 -22.97 -1.59
N GLU A 140 30.53 -23.37 -2.16
CA GLU A 140 30.56 -24.17 -3.38
C GLU A 140 29.75 -25.47 -3.23
N GLN A 141 29.72 -26.06 -2.04
CA GLN A 141 28.88 -27.24 -1.75
C GLN A 141 27.38 -26.93 -1.80
N GLY A 142 26.96 -25.72 -1.39
CA GLY A 142 25.58 -25.25 -1.52
C GLY A 142 25.19 -25.05 -2.98
N LEU A 143 26.05 -24.37 -3.76
CA LEU A 143 25.86 -24.17 -5.19
C LEU A 143 25.84 -25.49 -5.96
N GLN A 144 26.69 -26.45 -5.58
CA GLN A 144 26.72 -27.77 -6.20
C GLN A 144 25.42 -28.54 -5.98
N ARG A 145 24.85 -28.50 -4.76
CA ARG A 145 23.52 -29.08 -4.49
C ARG A 145 22.42 -28.45 -5.34
N LEU A 146 22.48 -27.14 -5.59
CA LEU A 146 21.54 -26.47 -6.49
C LEU A 146 21.72 -26.91 -7.95
N ARG A 147 22.97 -27.09 -8.41
CA ARG A 147 23.24 -27.62 -9.77
C ARG A 147 22.69 -29.04 -9.93
N GLU A 148 22.94 -29.90 -8.95
CA GLU A 148 22.44 -31.30 -8.96
C GLU A 148 20.92 -31.39 -8.91
N ALA A 149 20.26 -30.45 -8.25
CA ALA A 149 18.80 -30.37 -8.25
C ALA A 149 18.22 -30.01 -9.63
N GLY A 150 18.99 -29.36 -10.52
CA GLY A 150 18.60 -29.07 -11.90
C GLY A 150 17.19 -28.46 -12.01
N LEU A 151 16.30 -29.15 -12.74
CA LEU A 151 14.90 -28.77 -12.94
C LEU A 151 13.98 -29.06 -11.73
N HIS A 152 14.45 -29.83 -10.74
CA HIS A 152 13.66 -30.27 -9.58
C HIS A 152 13.79 -29.36 -8.35
N LYS A 153 14.45 -28.20 -8.49
CA LYS A 153 14.55 -27.20 -7.41
C LYS A 153 13.16 -26.76 -6.95
N LYS A 154 12.97 -26.63 -5.64
CA LYS A 154 11.75 -26.09 -5.03
C LYS A 154 11.95 -24.60 -4.73
N PRO A 155 11.08 -23.70 -5.20
CA PRO A 155 11.24 -22.27 -4.95
C PRO A 155 10.88 -21.90 -3.52
N ASP A 156 11.75 -21.12 -2.87
CA ASP A 156 11.49 -20.42 -1.61
C ASP A 156 10.69 -19.11 -1.86
N LEU A 157 10.94 -18.48 -3.02
CA LEU A 157 10.30 -17.24 -3.45
C LEU A 157 9.61 -17.42 -4.81
N ASN A 158 8.31 -17.12 -4.88
CA ASN A 158 7.55 -17.17 -6.13
C ASN A 158 7.20 -15.75 -6.59
N ILE A 159 7.56 -15.42 -7.83
CA ILE A 159 7.39 -14.09 -8.40
C ILE A 159 6.38 -14.20 -9.55
N TYR A 160 5.34 -13.38 -9.53
CA TYR A 160 4.25 -13.38 -10.49
C TYR A 160 4.20 -12.03 -11.19
N GLY A 161 3.97 -12.00 -12.50
CA GLY A 161 3.80 -10.75 -13.23
C GLY A 161 3.67 -10.95 -14.73
N PRO A 162 3.65 -9.86 -15.52
CA PRO A 162 3.49 -9.94 -16.98
C PRO A 162 4.69 -10.61 -17.67
N ALA A 163 4.48 -10.99 -18.94
CA ALA A 163 5.56 -11.44 -19.80
C ALA A 163 6.71 -10.41 -19.86
N GLY A 164 7.94 -10.89 -19.73
CA GLY A 164 9.16 -10.07 -19.72
C GLY A 164 9.87 -10.09 -18.36
N LEU A 165 9.13 -10.37 -17.29
CA LEU A 165 9.64 -10.38 -15.93
C LEU A 165 10.72 -11.44 -15.71
N ARG A 166 10.55 -12.64 -16.29
CA ARG A 166 11.51 -13.74 -16.15
C ARG A 166 12.85 -13.37 -16.78
N SER A 167 12.81 -12.92 -18.03
CA SER A 167 14.00 -12.42 -18.75
C SER A 167 14.67 -11.27 -17.98
N PHE A 168 13.88 -10.32 -17.47
CA PHE A 168 14.39 -9.17 -16.70
C PHE A 168 15.19 -9.60 -15.46
N ILE A 169 14.59 -10.41 -14.57
CA ILE A 169 15.24 -10.86 -13.32
C ILE A 169 16.48 -11.70 -13.63
N ARG A 170 16.34 -12.66 -14.55
CA ARG A 170 17.42 -13.57 -14.92
C ARG A 170 18.63 -12.81 -15.47
N ASN A 171 18.39 -11.86 -16.39
CA ASN A 171 19.46 -11.06 -16.97
C ASN A 171 20.16 -10.20 -15.92
N GLN A 172 19.40 -9.56 -15.03
CA GLN A 172 19.98 -8.74 -13.95
C GLN A 172 20.87 -9.58 -13.02
N LEU A 173 20.42 -10.76 -12.59
CA LEU A 173 21.24 -11.68 -11.76
C LEU A 173 22.49 -12.15 -12.52
N ASN A 174 22.35 -12.56 -13.80
CA ASN A 174 23.46 -13.01 -14.64
C ASN A 174 24.51 -11.92 -14.90
N LEU A 175 24.08 -10.67 -15.11
CA LEU A 175 24.96 -9.54 -15.39
C LEU A 175 25.67 -9.06 -14.13
N THR A 176 24.97 -9.03 -13.00
CA THR A 176 25.54 -8.61 -11.70
C THR A 176 26.31 -9.71 -10.99
N LYS A 177 26.25 -10.96 -11.47
CA LYS A 177 26.89 -12.14 -10.88
C LYS A 177 26.44 -12.40 -9.43
N ILE A 178 25.22 -11.99 -9.09
CA ILE A 178 24.64 -12.24 -7.77
C ILE A 178 24.24 -13.70 -7.66
N THR A 179 24.75 -14.37 -6.63
CA THR A 179 24.24 -15.66 -6.17
C THR A 179 23.36 -15.45 -4.93
N LEU A 180 22.30 -16.24 -4.83
CA LEU A 180 21.34 -16.17 -3.72
C LEU A 180 21.49 -17.40 -2.82
N ALA A 181 20.99 -17.31 -1.58
CA ALA A 181 20.97 -18.46 -0.68
C ALA A 181 19.81 -19.43 -0.91
N GLY A 182 18.69 -18.93 -1.43
CA GLY A 182 17.52 -19.74 -1.75
C GLY A 182 17.29 -19.91 -3.25
N VAL A 183 16.13 -20.45 -3.58
CA VAL A 183 15.65 -20.68 -4.94
C VAL A 183 14.45 -19.78 -5.23
N TYR A 184 14.41 -19.15 -6.41
CA TYR A 184 13.26 -18.36 -6.86
C TYR A 184 12.62 -19.00 -8.11
N ALA A 185 11.33 -18.75 -8.32
CA ALA A 185 10.63 -19.08 -9.57
C ALA A 185 9.86 -17.86 -10.09
N VAL A 186 9.85 -17.66 -11.41
CA VAL A 186 9.11 -16.58 -12.06
C VAL A 186 7.97 -17.14 -12.90
N HIS A 187 6.74 -16.81 -12.52
CA HIS A 187 5.52 -17.19 -13.20
C HIS A 187 5.01 -15.99 -14.02
N GLU A 188 4.97 -16.14 -15.34
CA GLU A 188 4.52 -15.08 -16.23
C GLU A 188 3.03 -15.26 -16.55
N LEU A 189 2.24 -14.21 -16.36
CA LEU A 189 0.85 -14.11 -16.79
C LEU A 189 0.85 -13.60 -18.23
N ILE A 190 0.59 -14.51 -19.17
CA ILE A 190 0.73 -14.29 -20.61
C ILE A 190 -0.58 -13.73 -21.16
N GLN A 191 -0.61 -12.50 -21.68
CA GLN A 191 -1.85 -11.95 -22.23
C GLN A 191 -2.26 -12.66 -23.54
N VAL A 192 -3.51 -12.44 -23.97
CA VAL A 192 -4.03 -13.03 -25.21
C VAL A 192 -3.17 -12.56 -26.40
N GLY A 193 -2.52 -13.50 -27.08
CA GLY A 193 -1.65 -13.23 -28.21
C GLY A 193 -0.20 -12.88 -27.86
N GLU A 194 0.17 -12.92 -26.57
CA GLU A 194 1.56 -12.83 -26.13
C GLU A 194 2.21 -14.21 -26.01
N GLU A 195 3.54 -14.23 -25.96
CA GLU A 195 4.35 -15.42 -25.74
C GLU A 195 5.24 -15.23 -24.49
N PRO A 196 5.66 -16.32 -23.82
CA PRO A 196 6.59 -16.26 -22.71
C PRO A 196 7.91 -15.58 -23.10
N SER A 197 8.52 -14.82 -22.18
CA SER A 197 9.69 -14.00 -22.49
C SER A 197 10.96 -14.80 -22.76
N ILE A 198 11.12 -15.90 -22.02
CA ILE A 198 12.25 -16.82 -22.14
C ILE A 198 11.87 -18.19 -21.59
N GLY A 199 12.46 -19.24 -22.15
CA GLY A 199 12.22 -20.62 -21.73
C GLY A 199 12.80 -20.98 -20.36
N CYS A 200 12.42 -22.17 -19.88
CA CYS A 200 12.84 -22.77 -18.62
C CYS A 200 13.63 -24.08 -18.83
N LYS A 201 14.38 -24.20 -19.94
CA LYS A 201 15.28 -25.35 -20.13
C LYS A 201 16.43 -25.24 -19.14
N GLU A 202 17.00 -26.37 -18.73
CA GLU A 202 18.04 -26.40 -17.70
C GLU A 202 19.24 -25.49 -18.00
N VAL A 203 19.65 -25.42 -19.27
CA VAL A 203 20.75 -24.56 -19.75
C VAL A 203 20.45 -23.06 -19.67
N ASP A 204 19.16 -22.69 -19.64
CA ASP A 204 18.72 -21.30 -19.66
C ASP A 204 18.51 -20.74 -18.23
N LEU A 205 18.42 -21.61 -17.21
CA LEU A 205 18.09 -21.21 -15.84
C LEU A 205 19.30 -20.63 -15.11
N HIS A 206 19.07 -19.56 -14.34
CA HIS A 206 20.06 -19.14 -13.35
C HIS A 206 20.25 -20.22 -12.28
N ILE A 207 21.42 -20.29 -11.62
CA ILE A 207 21.71 -21.35 -10.62
C ILE A 207 20.68 -21.42 -9.50
N ASN A 208 20.19 -20.26 -9.04
CA ASN A 208 19.13 -20.13 -8.04
C ASN A 208 17.70 -20.17 -8.60
N GLU A 209 17.51 -20.38 -9.90
CA GLU A 209 16.19 -20.36 -10.53
C GLU A 209 15.60 -21.76 -10.64
N ALA A 210 14.35 -21.90 -10.23
CA ALA A 210 13.47 -23.05 -10.47
C ALA A 210 12.56 -22.81 -11.69
N VAL A 211 11.99 -23.88 -12.21
CA VAL A 211 11.08 -23.83 -13.36
C VAL A 211 9.84 -22.99 -13.02
N GLY A 212 9.72 -21.87 -13.73
CA GLY A 212 8.55 -21.00 -13.71
C GLY A 212 7.35 -21.58 -14.45
N ARG A 213 6.17 -20.97 -14.26
CA ARG A 213 4.93 -21.34 -14.98
C ARG A 213 4.58 -20.25 -15.99
N ASP A 214 4.12 -20.65 -17.15
CA ASP A 214 3.47 -19.75 -18.12
C ASP A 214 1.97 -19.86 -17.92
N LEU A 215 1.36 -18.83 -17.34
CA LEU A 215 -0.03 -18.80 -16.93
C LEU A 215 -0.84 -18.10 -18.01
N TYR A 216 -1.69 -18.85 -18.71
CA TYR A 216 -2.56 -18.32 -19.75
C TYR A 216 -3.95 -17.96 -19.20
N PRO A 217 -4.59 -16.90 -19.72
CA PRO A 217 -5.94 -16.56 -19.31
C PRO A 217 -6.93 -17.61 -19.82
N ASN A 218 -8.08 -17.69 -19.16
CA ASN A 218 -9.21 -18.45 -19.64
C ASN A 218 -9.86 -17.78 -20.88
N GLN A 219 -10.96 -18.36 -21.37
CA GLN A 219 -11.72 -17.84 -22.51
C GLN A 219 -12.24 -16.40 -22.31
N ASP A 220 -12.41 -15.98 -21.05
CA ASP A 220 -12.86 -14.63 -20.68
C ASP A 220 -11.71 -13.62 -20.56
N GLY A 221 -10.47 -14.02 -20.82
CA GLY A 221 -9.30 -13.14 -20.72
C GLY A 221 -8.88 -12.84 -19.27
N VAL A 222 -9.18 -13.72 -18.32
CA VAL A 222 -8.80 -13.58 -16.89
C VAL A 222 -8.06 -14.81 -16.38
N TRP A 223 -7.33 -14.67 -15.26
CA TRP A 223 -6.61 -15.75 -14.59
C TRP A 223 -7.31 -16.06 -13.25
N PRO A 224 -8.38 -16.86 -13.24
CA PRO A 224 -9.08 -17.19 -12.01
C PRO A 224 -8.25 -18.20 -11.19
N HIS A 225 -8.10 -17.93 -9.89
CA HIS A 225 -7.53 -18.86 -8.89
C HIS A 225 -6.21 -19.54 -9.34
N PHE A 226 -5.31 -18.82 -10.02
CA PHE A 226 -4.03 -19.38 -10.50
C PHE A 226 -3.06 -19.73 -9.35
N ILE A 227 -3.33 -19.17 -8.16
CA ILE A 227 -2.88 -19.67 -6.87
C ILE A 227 -4.13 -20.06 -6.09
N ASP A 228 -4.16 -21.29 -5.62
CA ASP A 228 -5.18 -21.76 -4.68
C ASP A 228 -4.51 -22.52 -3.53
N GLU A 229 -4.18 -21.78 -2.48
CA GLU A 229 -3.68 -22.40 -1.25
C GLU A 229 -4.81 -22.99 -0.40
N SER A 230 -6.08 -22.66 -0.70
CA SER A 230 -7.22 -23.24 0.01
C SER A 230 -7.33 -24.75 -0.23
N GLY A 231 -6.68 -25.27 -1.28
CA GLY A 231 -6.58 -26.70 -1.56
C GLY A 231 -5.56 -27.49 -0.72
N HIS A 232 -4.67 -26.82 0.03
CA HIS A 232 -3.47 -27.44 0.61
C HIS A 232 -3.64 -27.79 2.10
N LYS A 233 -3.39 -29.05 2.47
CA LYS A 233 -3.47 -29.56 3.86
C LYS A 233 -2.66 -28.67 4.82
N GLY A 234 -3.34 -28.04 5.77
CA GLY A 234 -2.73 -27.38 6.93
C GLY A 234 -2.44 -25.88 6.79
N VAL A 235 -2.82 -25.23 5.69
CA VAL A 235 -2.64 -23.77 5.51
C VAL A 235 -4.01 -23.08 5.46
N LYS A 236 -4.15 -21.94 6.16
CA LYS A 236 -5.24 -20.97 5.93
C LYS A 236 -5.01 -20.31 4.58
N GLY A 237 -5.31 -21.02 3.51
CA GLY A 237 -4.79 -20.69 2.20
C GLY A 237 -5.61 -19.62 1.48
N TRP A 238 -4.95 -18.58 1.00
CA TRP A 238 -5.57 -17.57 0.15
C TRP A 238 -5.61 -18.07 -1.30
N SER A 239 -6.63 -17.66 -2.04
CA SER A 239 -6.62 -17.80 -3.50
C SER A 239 -6.31 -16.47 -4.16
N VAL A 240 -5.61 -16.51 -5.30
CA VAL A 240 -5.25 -15.32 -6.07
C VAL A 240 -5.77 -15.46 -7.48
N SER A 241 -6.48 -14.43 -7.91
CA SER A 241 -6.89 -14.25 -9.30
C SER A 241 -6.30 -12.98 -9.86
N ALA A 242 -6.20 -12.88 -11.18
CA ALA A 242 -5.76 -11.68 -11.88
C ALA A 242 -6.63 -11.38 -13.09
N GLY A 243 -6.58 -10.13 -13.53
CA GLY A 243 -7.23 -9.70 -14.76
C GLY A 243 -6.61 -8.42 -15.33
N PRO A 244 -6.92 -8.12 -16.60
CA PRO A 244 -6.27 -7.04 -17.32
C PRO A 244 -6.80 -5.67 -16.89
N LEU A 245 -5.91 -4.68 -16.85
CA LEU A 245 -6.21 -3.27 -16.64
C LEU A 245 -5.84 -2.45 -17.89
N ARG A 246 -6.50 -1.31 -18.06
CA ARG A 246 -6.21 -0.40 -19.18
C ARG A 246 -5.07 0.55 -18.82
N HIS A 247 -3.88 0.32 -19.37
CA HIS A 247 -2.70 1.16 -19.18
C HIS A 247 -1.89 1.31 -20.47
N ARG A 248 -0.78 2.08 -20.45
CA ARG A 248 0.10 2.29 -21.62
C ARG A 248 0.86 1.04 -22.05
N VAL A 249 1.09 0.15 -21.10
CA VAL A 249 1.67 -1.19 -21.29
C VAL A 249 0.72 -2.21 -20.63
N PRO A 250 0.84 -3.51 -20.96
CA PRO A 250 0.16 -4.58 -20.23
C PRO A 250 0.21 -4.38 -18.70
N SER A 251 -0.95 -4.22 -18.07
CA SER A 251 -1.09 -4.02 -16.63
C SER A 251 -2.13 -4.96 -16.06
N LEU A 252 -1.90 -5.40 -14.82
CA LEU A 252 -2.66 -6.43 -14.13
C LEU A 252 -3.24 -5.89 -12.82
N GLY A 253 -4.47 -6.30 -12.52
CA GLY A 253 -5.04 -6.23 -11.18
C GLY A 253 -5.05 -7.60 -10.54
N TYR A 254 -4.88 -7.65 -9.22
CA TYR A 254 -4.90 -8.87 -8.42
C TYR A 254 -6.07 -8.88 -7.44
N VAL A 255 -6.73 -10.03 -7.31
CA VAL A 255 -7.79 -10.29 -6.32
C VAL A 255 -7.31 -11.39 -5.39
N LEU A 256 -7.12 -11.04 -4.12
CA LEU A 256 -6.72 -11.95 -3.06
C LEU A 256 -7.97 -12.28 -2.25
N GLN A 257 -8.37 -13.54 -2.26
CA GLN A 257 -9.58 -14.01 -1.60
C GLN A 257 -9.24 -15.00 -0.49
N GLU A 258 -9.60 -14.62 0.74
CA GLU A 258 -9.59 -15.52 1.88
C GLU A 258 -10.75 -16.51 1.78
N PRO A 259 -10.56 -17.77 2.17
CA PRO A 259 -11.65 -18.74 2.32
C PRO A 259 -12.70 -18.25 3.31
N ALA A 260 -13.94 -18.74 3.15
CA ALA A 260 -14.99 -18.44 4.10
C ALA A 260 -14.58 -18.90 5.53
N PRO A 261 -14.65 -18.01 6.53
CA PRO A 261 -14.39 -18.37 7.93
C PRO A 261 -15.32 -19.49 8.40
N ARG A 262 -14.84 -20.21 9.41
CA ARG A 262 -15.57 -21.29 10.07
C ARG A 262 -15.59 -21.06 11.57
N HIS A 263 -16.60 -21.62 12.22
CA HIS A 263 -16.65 -21.63 13.67
C HIS A 263 -15.41 -22.32 14.25
N ALA A 264 -14.97 -21.85 15.42
CA ALA A 264 -13.89 -22.51 16.12
C ALA A 264 -14.32 -23.95 16.49
N LEU A 265 -13.40 -24.91 16.33
CA LEU A 265 -13.62 -26.25 16.85
C LEU A 265 -13.77 -26.19 18.37
N ASP A 266 -14.79 -26.87 18.88
CA ASP A 266 -14.93 -27.13 20.32
C ASP A 266 -13.89 -28.18 20.74
N THR A 267 -12.66 -27.70 20.95
CA THR A 267 -11.53 -28.55 21.32
C THR A 267 -11.76 -29.21 22.68
N ALA A 268 -12.46 -28.55 23.60
CA ALA A 268 -12.77 -29.10 24.92
C ALA A 268 -13.64 -30.35 24.82
N LYS A 269 -14.62 -30.36 23.90
CA LYS A 269 -15.46 -31.54 23.62
C LYS A 269 -14.73 -32.61 22.82
N LEU A 270 -13.89 -32.23 21.86
CA LEU A 270 -13.24 -33.18 20.95
C LEU A 270 -12.00 -33.87 21.54
N MET A 271 -11.26 -33.20 22.42
CA MET A 271 -10.04 -33.76 23.00
C MET A 271 -10.26 -35.07 23.77
N PRO A 272 -11.26 -35.20 24.67
CA PRO A 272 -11.52 -36.46 25.38
C PRO A 272 -11.88 -37.61 24.44
N ILE A 273 -12.67 -37.35 23.40
CA ILE A 273 -13.09 -38.34 22.41
C ILE A 273 -11.89 -38.88 21.63
N LEU A 274 -10.99 -37.99 21.20
CA LEU A 274 -9.77 -38.36 20.48
C LEU A 274 -8.79 -39.14 21.36
N GLN A 275 -8.68 -38.79 22.64
CA GLN A 275 -7.86 -39.53 23.62
C GLN A 275 -8.39 -40.94 23.85
N ALA A 276 -9.72 -41.09 24.02
CA ALA A 276 -10.35 -42.39 24.21
C ALA A 276 -10.13 -43.34 23.01
N ASN A 277 -9.95 -42.79 21.81
CA ASN A 277 -9.69 -43.54 20.58
C ASN A 277 -8.20 -43.70 20.24
N ALA A 278 -7.27 -43.21 21.06
CA ALA A 278 -5.85 -43.10 20.71
C ALA A 278 -5.20 -44.44 20.33
N GLU A 279 -5.42 -45.48 21.12
CA GLU A 279 -4.85 -46.81 20.85
C GLU A 279 -5.40 -47.45 19.58
N ALA A 280 -6.70 -47.24 19.31
CA ALA A 280 -7.35 -47.77 18.13
C ALA A 280 -6.91 -47.02 16.87
N LEU A 281 -6.75 -45.70 16.96
CA LEU A 281 -6.25 -44.84 15.88
C LEU A 281 -4.80 -45.18 15.48
N ALA A 282 -3.97 -45.57 16.44
CA ALA A 282 -2.59 -46.00 16.19
C ALA A 282 -2.49 -47.34 15.46
N LYS A 283 -3.55 -48.17 15.49
CA LYS A 283 -3.61 -49.49 14.82
C LYS A 283 -4.21 -49.44 13.41
N LEU A 284 -4.65 -48.27 12.94
CA LEU A 284 -5.16 -48.09 11.58
C LEU A 284 -4.06 -48.23 10.52
N ASP A 285 -4.45 -48.47 9.28
CA ASP A 285 -3.55 -48.42 8.11
C ASP A 285 -4.06 -47.35 7.13
N PRO A 286 -3.38 -46.19 6.99
CA PRO A 286 -2.15 -45.80 7.69
C PRO A 286 -2.40 -45.38 9.17
N PRO A 287 -1.42 -45.57 10.06
CA PRO A 287 -1.59 -45.29 11.48
C PRO A 287 -1.58 -43.80 11.79
N VAL A 288 -2.55 -43.35 12.59
CA VAL A 288 -2.60 -41.97 13.08
C VAL A 288 -1.71 -41.88 14.32
N LYS A 289 -0.46 -41.43 14.14
CA LYS A 289 0.55 -41.34 15.20
C LYS A 289 0.16 -40.43 16.37
N HIS A 290 -0.58 -39.35 16.08
CA HIS A 290 -1.03 -38.38 17.07
C HIS A 290 -2.53 -38.16 16.92
N PRO A 291 -3.38 -38.56 17.90
CA PRO A 291 -4.83 -38.44 17.81
C PRO A 291 -5.31 -37.00 17.53
N PHE A 292 -4.64 -36.01 18.14
CA PHE A 292 -4.97 -34.59 17.93
C PHE A 292 -4.65 -34.06 16.52
N SER A 293 -3.90 -34.80 15.69
CA SER A 293 -3.71 -34.42 14.27
C SER A 293 -5.03 -34.40 13.50
N ILE A 294 -6.05 -35.13 13.97
CA ILE A 294 -7.41 -35.10 13.42
C ILE A 294 -8.04 -33.71 13.58
N LEU A 295 -7.72 -32.94 14.63
CA LEU A 295 -8.20 -31.56 14.78
C LEU A 295 -7.67 -30.66 13.65
N SER A 296 -6.39 -30.82 13.30
CA SER A 296 -5.79 -30.11 12.16
C SER A 296 -6.43 -30.55 10.84
N HIS A 297 -6.75 -31.83 10.70
CA HIS A 297 -7.49 -32.33 9.54
C HIS A 297 -8.87 -31.70 9.44
N LEU A 298 -9.69 -31.71 10.50
CA LEU A 298 -11.04 -31.12 10.50
C LEU A 298 -11.04 -29.61 10.18
N ASN A 299 -9.98 -28.89 10.58
CA ASN A 299 -9.77 -27.49 10.25
C ASN A 299 -9.09 -27.24 8.90
N SER A 300 -8.70 -28.30 8.18
CA SER A 300 -8.01 -28.15 6.90
C SER A 300 -8.94 -27.62 5.81
N LEU A 301 -8.33 -27.01 4.80
CA LEU A 301 -8.98 -26.58 3.58
C LEU A 301 -8.43 -27.43 2.41
N PRO A 302 -9.28 -27.83 1.44
CA PRO A 302 -10.71 -27.55 1.35
C PRO A 302 -11.47 -28.34 2.43
N THR A 303 -12.76 -28.08 2.68
CA THR A 303 -13.47 -28.79 3.78
C THR A 303 -13.33 -30.30 3.61
N PRO A 304 -12.71 -30.99 4.57
CA PRO A 304 -12.56 -32.42 4.47
C PRO A 304 -13.92 -33.09 4.70
N PRO A 305 -14.10 -34.34 4.27
CA PRO A 305 -15.25 -35.12 4.70
C PRO A 305 -15.24 -35.34 6.23
N PRO A 306 -16.39 -35.62 6.86
CA PRO A 306 -16.44 -36.03 8.26
C PRO A 306 -15.52 -37.21 8.55
N TYR A 307 -14.85 -37.18 9.70
CA TYR A 307 -13.91 -38.22 10.11
C TYR A 307 -14.60 -39.23 11.02
N LYS A 308 -14.67 -40.49 10.59
CA LYS A 308 -15.24 -41.57 11.40
C LYS A 308 -14.17 -42.20 12.29
N LEU A 309 -14.40 -42.20 13.59
CA LEU A 309 -13.51 -42.81 14.59
C LEU A 309 -13.70 -44.33 14.67
N PRO A 310 -12.70 -45.07 15.18
CA PRO A 310 -12.82 -46.50 15.44
C PRO A 310 -13.97 -46.86 16.40
N SER A 311 -14.31 -45.97 17.35
CA SER A 311 -15.47 -46.13 18.24
C SER A 311 -16.83 -46.03 17.52
N GLY A 312 -16.85 -45.61 16.25
CA GLY A 312 -18.06 -45.40 15.46
C GLY A 312 -18.59 -43.96 15.49
N GLU A 313 -18.10 -43.12 16.40
CA GLU A 313 -18.41 -41.69 16.43
C GLU A 313 -17.92 -40.97 15.17
N VAL A 314 -18.67 -39.98 14.70
CA VAL A 314 -18.34 -39.20 13.50
C VAL A 314 -18.07 -37.76 13.89
N LEU A 315 -16.87 -37.28 13.57
CA LEU A 315 -16.46 -35.91 13.80
C LEU A 315 -16.67 -35.09 12.53
N TYR A 316 -17.44 -34.01 12.64
CA TYR A 316 -17.72 -33.12 11.52
C TYR A 316 -16.75 -31.94 11.52
N PRO A 317 -16.32 -31.46 10.33
CA PRO A 317 -15.64 -30.18 10.22
C PRO A 317 -16.54 -29.05 10.75
N PRO A 318 -15.96 -27.96 11.27
CA PRO A 318 -16.77 -26.85 11.75
C PRO A 318 -17.53 -26.21 10.58
N GLU A 319 -18.76 -25.81 10.84
CA GLU A 319 -19.60 -25.15 9.85
C GLU A 319 -19.02 -23.76 9.47
N PRO A 320 -19.20 -23.32 8.22
CA PRO A 320 -18.94 -21.93 7.84
C PRO A 320 -19.75 -20.97 8.70
N THR A 321 -19.18 -19.82 9.06
CA THR A 321 -19.88 -18.84 9.89
C THR A 321 -20.98 -18.07 9.14
N GLY A 322 -21.14 -18.31 7.84
CA GLY A 322 -22.02 -17.53 6.95
C GLY A 322 -21.42 -16.21 6.45
N GLU A 323 -20.38 -15.70 7.11
CA GLU A 323 -19.66 -14.50 6.68
C GLU A 323 -18.74 -14.81 5.48
N PRO A 324 -18.63 -13.91 4.49
CA PRO A 324 -17.66 -14.07 3.41
C PRO A 324 -16.22 -13.86 3.94
N GLY A 325 -15.26 -14.60 3.36
CA GLY A 325 -13.85 -14.35 3.60
C GLY A 325 -13.41 -12.99 3.07
N ARG A 326 -12.35 -12.41 3.64
CA ARG A 326 -11.81 -11.11 3.20
C ARG A 326 -11.41 -11.15 1.73
N LYS A 327 -11.80 -10.11 0.99
CA LYS A 327 -11.44 -9.90 -0.42
C LYS A 327 -10.63 -8.61 -0.56
N ILE A 328 -9.37 -8.71 -0.97
CA ILE A 328 -8.49 -7.56 -1.21
C ILE A 328 -8.26 -7.46 -2.71
N VAL A 329 -8.62 -6.31 -3.28
CA VAL A 329 -8.41 -5.99 -4.70
C VAL A 329 -7.29 -4.98 -4.81
N ILE A 330 -6.22 -5.31 -5.54
CA ILE A 330 -5.05 -4.44 -5.71
C ILE A 330 -4.87 -4.19 -7.20
N PHE A 331 -5.01 -2.93 -7.61
CA PHE A 331 -4.80 -2.53 -9.00
C PHE A 331 -3.40 -1.97 -9.19
N GLY A 332 -2.77 -2.33 -10.31
CA GLY A 332 -1.65 -1.57 -10.84
C GLY A 332 -2.10 -0.27 -11.50
N ASP A 333 -1.15 0.38 -12.16
CA ASP A 333 -1.42 1.58 -12.94
C ASP A 333 -2.51 1.30 -13.99
N CYS A 334 -3.51 2.17 -14.04
CA CYS A 334 -4.65 2.05 -14.92
C CYS A 334 -5.41 3.36 -15.11
N SER A 335 -6.10 3.45 -16.25
CA SER A 335 -7.07 4.50 -16.57
C SER A 335 -8.48 4.01 -16.27
N GLY A 336 -9.11 4.56 -15.24
CA GLY A 336 -10.41 4.08 -14.81
C GLY A 336 -10.29 2.87 -13.89
N GLY A 337 -10.60 1.70 -14.43
CA GLY A 337 -10.48 0.41 -13.76
C GLY A 337 -10.24 -0.67 -14.80
N THR A 338 -10.93 -1.81 -14.68
CA THR A 338 -10.84 -2.86 -15.70
C THR A 338 -11.88 -2.67 -16.82
N PRO A 339 -11.51 -2.83 -18.10
CA PRO A 339 -12.48 -2.93 -19.20
C PRO A 339 -13.12 -4.33 -19.27
N ASN A 340 -12.59 -5.33 -18.55
CA ASN A 340 -13.07 -6.70 -18.59
C ASN A 340 -14.21 -6.89 -17.58
N LYS A 341 -15.42 -7.14 -18.07
CA LYS A 341 -16.62 -7.30 -17.23
C LYS A 341 -16.59 -8.55 -16.34
N VAL A 342 -15.88 -9.59 -16.74
CA VAL A 342 -15.67 -10.77 -15.88
C VAL A 342 -14.76 -10.41 -14.72
N PHE A 343 -13.66 -9.70 -14.98
CA PHE A 343 -12.76 -9.25 -13.92
C PHE A 343 -13.42 -8.20 -13.00
N GLU A 344 -14.25 -7.31 -13.54
CA GLU A 344 -15.04 -6.35 -12.75
C GLU A 344 -15.94 -7.10 -11.73
N ARG A 345 -16.63 -8.16 -12.17
CA ARG A 345 -17.43 -9.03 -11.27
C ARG A 345 -16.58 -9.79 -10.24
N MET A 346 -15.37 -10.20 -10.60
CA MET A 346 -14.46 -10.83 -9.64
C MET A 346 -14.05 -9.86 -8.51
N CYS A 347 -13.97 -8.56 -8.83
CA CYS A 347 -13.67 -7.50 -7.87
C CYS A 347 -14.86 -7.11 -6.97
N SER A 348 -16.09 -7.53 -7.28
CA SER A 348 -17.30 -7.18 -6.52
C SER A 348 -17.20 -7.54 -5.03
N ASP A 349 -17.80 -6.72 -4.17
CA ASP A 349 -17.84 -6.87 -2.72
C ASP A 349 -16.46 -6.92 -2.06
N ALA A 350 -15.50 -6.17 -2.63
CA ALA A 350 -14.16 -6.05 -2.07
C ALA A 350 -14.20 -5.51 -0.63
N SER A 351 -13.55 -6.22 0.30
CA SER A 351 -13.32 -5.73 1.67
C SER A 351 -12.38 -4.53 1.70
N LEU A 352 -11.44 -4.48 0.75
CA LEU A 352 -10.54 -3.37 0.50
C LEU A 352 -10.19 -3.30 -0.99
N LEU A 353 -10.38 -2.14 -1.61
CA LEU A 353 -9.85 -1.77 -2.92
C LEU A 353 -8.61 -0.88 -2.73
N VAL A 354 -7.49 -1.27 -3.33
CA VAL A 354 -6.30 -0.43 -3.48
C VAL A 354 -6.20 0.00 -4.93
N HIS A 355 -6.27 1.31 -5.17
CA HIS A 355 -6.33 1.87 -6.52
C HIS A 355 -5.31 2.99 -6.70
N GLU A 356 -4.73 3.11 -7.90
CA GLU A 356 -3.92 4.29 -8.23
C GLU A 356 -4.78 5.56 -8.30
N CYS A 357 -4.21 6.69 -7.93
CA CYS A 357 -4.85 8.00 -8.06
C CYS A 357 -3.79 9.06 -8.38
N THR A 358 -3.17 8.91 -9.55
CA THR A 358 -2.01 9.70 -9.96
C THR A 358 -2.28 11.20 -10.00
N ASN A 359 -3.41 11.62 -10.58
CA ASN A 359 -3.72 13.03 -10.80
C ASN A 359 -5.05 13.42 -10.16
N ALA A 360 -5.10 14.60 -9.55
CA ALA A 360 -6.33 15.19 -9.02
C ALA A 360 -6.40 16.69 -9.32
N ALA A 361 -7.61 17.21 -9.53
CA ALA A 361 -7.83 18.64 -9.52
C ALA A 361 -7.94 19.09 -8.06
N ILE A 362 -7.14 20.10 -7.69
CA ILE A 362 -7.25 20.71 -6.35
C ILE A 362 -8.14 21.95 -6.46
N PRO A 363 -9.21 22.05 -5.65
CA PRO A 363 -10.10 23.21 -5.64
C PRO A 363 -9.34 24.44 -5.14
N GLU A 364 -9.76 25.61 -5.60
CA GLU A 364 -9.11 26.87 -5.27
C GLU A 364 -9.14 27.17 -3.77
N SER A 365 -10.27 26.84 -3.12
CA SER A 365 -10.47 26.98 -1.68
C SER A 365 -9.39 26.26 -0.85
N VAL A 366 -8.87 25.14 -1.35
CA VAL A 366 -7.79 24.37 -0.71
C VAL A 366 -6.43 24.86 -1.18
N GLY A 367 -6.22 24.98 -2.50
CA GLY A 367 -4.89 25.22 -3.08
C GLY A 367 -4.33 26.63 -2.93
N LYS A 368 -5.15 27.64 -2.59
CA LYS A 368 -4.75 29.04 -2.30
C LYS A 368 -3.72 29.63 -3.30
N GLY A 369 -3.91 29.40 -4.60
CA GLY A 369 -3.15 30.04 -5.68
C GLY A 369 -1.64 29.78 -5.68
N GLU A 370 -0.84 30.86 -5.79
CA GLU A 370 0.62 30.78 -5.94
C GLU A 370 1.34 30.32 -4.65
N LYS A 371 0.82 30.71 -3.47
CA LYS A 371 1.36 30.29 -2.18
C LYS A 371 1.30 28.76 -2.05
N GLY A 372 0.16 28.13 -2.36
CA GLY A 372 0.04 26.67 -2.35
C GLY A 372 0.78 25.96 -3.49
N ARG A 373 1.09 26.66 -4.58
CA ARG A 373 2.04 26.12 -5.59
C ARG A 373 3.46 26.06 -5.03
N LYS A 374 3.92 27.10 -4.32
CA LYS A 374 5.25 27.11 -3.69
C LYS A 374 5.40 26.03 -2.61
N VAL A 375 4.36 25.79 -1.81
CA VAL A 375 4.35 24.68 -0.82
C VAL A 375 4.49 23.32 -1.51
N ARG A 376 3.73 23.05 -2.57
CA ARG A 376 3.83 21.79 -3.33
C ARG A 376 5.18 21.61 -4.06
N ALA A 377 5.78 22.71 -4.50
CA ALA A 377 7.09 22.74 -5.14
C ALA A 377 8.25 22.49 -4.15
N SER A 378 8.06 22.80 -2.87
CA SER A 378 9.14 22.83 -1.86
C SER A 378 9.88 21.49 -1.67
N GLN A 379 9.20 20.36 -1.89
CA GLN A 379 9.76 19.02 -1.73
C GLN A 379 10.25 18.38 -3.05
N LEU A 380 10.08 19.07 -4.18
CA LEU A 380 10.67 18.67 -5.46
C LEU A 380 12.16 19.05 -5.52
N GLU A 381 12.93 18.31 -6.30
CA GLU A 381 14.33 18.68 -6.58
C GLU A 381 14.36 19.94 -7.46
N GLN A 382 15.01 21.00 -6.96
CA GLN A 382 14.89 22.35 -7.51
C GLN A 382 15.47 22.47 -8.92
N SER A 383 16.41 21.61 -9.33
CA SER A 383 17.01 21.68 -10.67
C SER A 383 16.09 21.09 -11.76
N LEU A 384 15.37 20.02 -11.45
CA LEU A 384 14.35 19.42 -12.30
C LEU A 384 13.11 20.31 -12.42
N GLU A 385 12.72 20.96 -11.32
CA GLU A 385 11.61 21.92 -11.32
C GLU A 385 11.90 23.15 -12.19
N ARG A 386 13.08 23.76 -12.06
CA ARG A 386 13.48 24.90 -12.91
C ARG A 386 13.49 24.55 -14.39
N LYS A 387 13.83 23.31 -14.75
CA LYS A 387 13.84 22.83 -16.15
C LYS A 387 12.41 22.61 -16.67
N ARG A 388 11.54 22.02 -15.85
CA ARG A 388 10.12 21.78 -16.14
C ARG A 388 9.35 23.10 -16.23
N ASP A 389 9.53 24.00 -15.28
CA ASP A 389 8.83 25.28 -15.23
C ASP A 389 9.26 26.18 -16.40
N LYS A 390 10.55 26.16 -16.79
CA LYS A 390 11.00 26.78 -18.05
C LYS A 390 10.32 26.19 -19.29
N GLN A 391 10.05 24.88 -19.32
CA GLN A 391 9.30 24.25 -20.42
C GLN A 391 7.82 24.64 -20.39
N PHE A 392 7.19 24.70 -19.21
CA PHE A 392 5.80 25.15 -19.07
C PHE A 392 5.64 26.63 -19.39
N GLU A 393 6.56 27.49 -18.96
CA GLU A 393 6.56 28.91 -19.27
C GLU A 393 6.78 29.16 -20.77
N ARG A 394 7.64 28.37 -21.42
CA ARG A 394 7.76 28.38 -22.89
C ARG A 394 6.45 27.97 -23.55
N ALA A 395 5.85 26.85 -23.12
CA ALA A 395 4.58 26.39 -23.66
C ALA A 395 3.40 27.35 -23.40
N ALA A 396 3.41 28.09 -22.28
CA ALA A 396 2.40 29.10 -21.95
C ALA A 396 2.60 30.38 -22.76
N LYS A 397 3.85 30.80 -22.98
CA LYS A 397 4.20 31.89 -23.91
C LYS A 397 3.83 31.55 -25.34
N ASP A 398 4.09 30.32 -25.79
CA ASP A 398 3.71 29.84 -27.11
C ASP A 398 2.18 29.81 -27.32
N ARG A 399 1.40 29.72 -26.23
CA ARG A 399 -0.06 29.79 -26.23
C ARG A 399 -0.63 31.19 -25.99
N GLY A 400 0.23 32.21 -25.85
CA GLY A 400 -0.20 33.60 -25.63
C GLY A 400 -0.84 33.87 -24.27
N VAL A 401 -0.63 33.02 -23.25
CA VAL A 401 -1.27 33.16 -21.93
C VAL A 401 -0.33 33.91 -20.97
N THR A 402 -0.60 35.19 -20.71
CA THR A 402 -0.02 35.92 -19.57
C THR A 402 -0.74 35.54 -18.28
N ARG A 403 0.02 35.17 -17.25
CA ARG A 403 -0.52 34.77 -15.96
C ARG A 403 -0.79 36.01 -15.11
N GLU A 404 -2.04 36.30 -14.81
CA GLU A 404 -2.37 37.40 -13.90
C GLU A 404 -1.95 37.09 -12.44
N PRO A 405 -1.56 38.11 -11.65
CA PRO A 405 -1.30 37.95 -10.22
C PRO A 405 -2.57 37.50 -9.48
N TRP A 406 -2.45 36.46 -8.67
CA TRP A 406 -3.61 35.84 -8.02
C TRP A 406 -4.02 36.55 -6.72
N ILE A 407 -5.32 36.79 -6.53
CA ILE A 407 -5.92 37.42 -5.35
C ILE A 407 -6.86 36.43 -4.64
N PHE A 408 -6.70 36.25 -3.33
CA PHE A 408 -7.61 35.42 -2.52
C PHE A 408 -8.87 36.22 -2.15
N HIS A 409 -10.06 35.72 -2.48
CA HIS A 409 -11.33 36.45 -2.30
C HIS A 409 -12.07 36.14 -0.98
N GLY A 410 -11.60 35.16 -0.18
CA GLY A 410 -12.06 34.90 1.21
C GLY A 410 -13.58 34.81 1.41
N LYS A 411 -14.04 35.13 2.64
CA LYS A 411 -15.45 35.22 3.06
C LYS A 411 -16.30 36.26 2.29
N ASN A 412 -15.68 37.11 1.46
CA ASN A 412 -16.35 38.26 0.83
C ASN A 412 -16.82 37.98 -0.60
N CYS A 413 -17.18 36.73 -0.91
CA CYS A 413 -17.54 36.32 -2.26
C CYS A 413 -19.05 36.10 -2.39
N THR A 414 -19.64 36.67 -3.43
CA THR A 414 -21.07 36.58 -3.76
C THR A 414 -21.47 35.17 -4.19
N ASP A 415 -22.77 34.84 -4.14
CA ASP A 415 -23.25 33.51 -4.52
C ASP A 415 -23.07 33.23 -6.03
N GLU A 416 -23.16 34.26 -6.88
CA GLU A 416 -22.88 34.15 -8.32
C GLU A 416 -21.41 33.76 -8.57
N GLU A 417 -20.47 34.39 -7.87
CA GLU A 417 -19.04 34.07 -7.95
C GLU A 417 -18.72 32.68 -7.35
N LYS A 418 -19.52 32.16 -6.40
CA LYS A 418 -19.40 30.77 -5.92
C LYS A 418 -19.82 29.78 -6.99
N VAL A 419 -20.94 30.02 -7.68
CA VAL A 419 -21.43 29.17 -8.78
C VAL A 419 -20.41 29.13 -9.93
N GLN A 420 -19.93 30.29 -10.37
CA GLN A 420 -18.94 30.35 -11.43
C GLN A 420 -17.65 29.57 -11.08
N ARG A 421 -17.15 29.69 -9.84
CA ARG A 421 -15.97 28.94 -9.39
C ARG A 421 -16.19 27.43 -9.31
N LEU A 422 -17.41 26.99 -9.00
CA LEU A 422 -17.76 25.57 -9.04
C LEU A 422 -17.72 25.04 -10.49
N ASP A 423 -18.29 25.77 -11.43
CA ASP A 423 -18.26 25.40 -12.86
C ASP A 423 -16.82 25.33 -13.39
N GLU A 424 -15.99 26.33 -13.07
CA GLU A 424 -14.56 26.33 -13.42
C GLU A 424 -13.80 25.14 -12.81
N PHE A 425 -14.16 24.73 -11.59
CA PHE A 425 -13.54 23.58 -10.93
C PHE A 425 -13.94 22.24 -11.58
N GLU A 426 -15.21 22.07 -11.94
CA GLU A 426 -15.67 20.86 -12.65
C GLU A 426 -15.04 20.77 -14.05
N ASP A 427 -14.89 21.90 -14.75
CA ASP A 427 -14.15 21.96 -16.02
C ASP A 427 -12.68 21.55 -15.85
N LYS A 428 -12.04 22.00 -14.77
CA LYS A 428 -10.67 21.60 -14.43
C LYS A 428 -10.57 20.12 -14.07
N LYS A 429 -11.53 19.55 -13.34
CA LYS A 429 -11.60 18.11 -13.06
C LYS A 429 -11.65 17.31 -14.35
N ARG A 430 -12.53 17.70 -15.29
CA ARG A 430 -12.64 17.07 -16.62
C ARG A 430 -11.33 17.09 -17.39
N GLN A 431 -10.66 18.25 -17.47
CA GLN A 431 -9.36 18.37 -18.15
C GLN A 431 -8.26 17.52 -17.50
N VAL A 432 -8.19 17.48 -16.16
CA VAL A 432 -7.22 16.64 -15.43
C VAL A 432 -7.50 15.17 -15.69
N ARG A 433 -8.77 14.77 -15.71
CA ARG A 433 -9.21 13.41 -15.99
C ARG A 433 -8.88 12.96 -17.40
N GLU A 434 -9.18 13.75 -18.42
CA GLU A 434 -8.80 13.47 -19.80
C GLU A 434 -7.29 13.28 -19.95
N LYS A 435 -6.50 14.16 -19.33
CA LYS A 435 -5.03 14.09 -19.35
C LYS A 435 -4.47 12.88 -18.59
N ALA A 436 -5.08 12.50 -17.47
CA ALA A 436 -4.69 11.31 -16.72
C ALA A 436 -4.96 10.06 -17.55
N ASN A 437 -6.18 9.94 -18.08
CA ASN A 437 -6.61 8.81 -18.89
C ASN A 437 -5.77 8.67 -20.18
N SER A 438 -5.41 9.78 -20.83
CA SER A 438 -4.53 9.76 -22.02
C SER A 438 -3.12 9.24 -21.72
N ARG A 439 -2.72 9.18 -20.45
CA ARG A 439 -1.44 8.65 -19.97
C ARG A 439 -1.61 7.28 -19.28
N GLY A 440 -2.80 6.71 -19.33
CA GLY A 440 -3.12 5.43 -18.70
C GLY A 440 -3.26 5.50 -17.18
N HIS A 441 -3.62 6.64 -16.61
CA HIS A 441 -3.73 6.85 -15.16
C HIS A 441 -5.12 7.32 -14.73
N ALA A 442 -5.45 7.16 -13.46
CA ALA A 442 -6.76 7.47 -12.90
C ALA A 442 -6.79 8.78 -12.11
N THR A 443 -8.01 9.28 -11.92
CA THR A 443 -8.35 10.44 -11.06
C THR A 443 -9.30 10.04 -9.93
N PRO A 444 -9.52 10.90 -8.92
CA PRO A 444 -10.46 10.60 -7.83
C PRO A 444 -11.85 10.18 -8.31
N GLU A 445 -12.33 10.80 -9.38
CA GLU A 445 -13.64 10.49 -9.98
C GLU A 445 -13.68 9.07 -10.56
N ASP A 446 -12.62 8.67 -11.25
CA ASP A 446 -12.50 7.32 -11.79
C ASP A 446 -12.48 6.26 -10.69
N VAL A 447 -11.72 6.51 -9.62
CA VAL A 447 -11.61 5.63 -8.46
C VAL A 447 -12.95 5.50 -7.74
N GLY A 448 -13.60 6.62 -7.41
CA GLY A 448 -14.87 6.61 -6.67
C GLY A 448 -15.97 5.91 -7.46
N LYS A 449 -16.07 6.17 -8.77
CA LYS A 449 -17.00 5.47 -9.65
C LYS A 449 -16.73 3.97 -9.74
N PHE A 450 -15.47 3.55 -9.83
CA PHE A 450 -15.14 2.12 -9.85
C PHE A 450 -15.45 1.45 -8.50
N ALA A 451 -15.09 2.10 -7.39
CA ALA A 451 -15.38 1.62 -6.03
C ALA A 451 -16.88 1.45 -5.78
N ALA A 452 -17.72 2.35 -6.31
CA ALA A 452 -19.17 2.22 -6.27
C ALA A 452 -19.66 1.00 -7.08
N ARG A 453 -19.21 0.87 -8.34
CA ARG A 453 -19.59 -0.25 -9.23
C ARG A 453 -19.29 -1.63 -8.65
N ILE A 454 -18.17 -1.79 -7.95
CA ILE A 454 -17.80 -3.07 -7.34
C ILE A 454 -18.33 -3.23 -5.91
N ASN A 455 -19.14 -2.30 -5.39
CA ASN A 455 -19.59 -2.29 -4.00
C ASN A 455 -18.42 -2.47 -3.01
N ALA A 456 -17.33 -1.73 -3.20
CA ALA A 456 -16.21 -1.78 -2.27
C ALA A 456 -16.67 -1.35 -0.87
N ARG A 457 -16.10 -1.99 0.16
CA ARG A 457 -16.31 -1.63 1.57
C ARG A 457 -15.32 -0.57 2.05
N ARG A 458 -14.08 -0.60 1.56
CA ARG A 458 -12.99 0.32 1.88
C ARG A 458 -12.18 0.65 0.63
N VAL A 459 -11.70 1.89 0.54
CA VAL A 459 -10.84 2.33 -0.57
C VAL A 459 -9.57 2.95 0.00
N ALA A 460 -8.42 2.43 -0.42
CA ALA A 460 -7.12 3.06 -0.24
C ALA A 460 -6.61 3.54 -1.59
N VAL A 461 -6.28 4.82 -1.70
CA VAL A 461 -5.69 5.38 -2.92
C VAL A 461 -4.18 5.49 -2.78
N ASN A 462 -3.46 5.12 -3.84
CA ASN A 462 -2.00 5.09 -3.87
C ASN A 462 -1.47 5.74 -5.17
N HIS A 463 -0.14 5.68 -5.38
CA HIS A 463 0.52 6.05 -6.63
C HIS A 463 0.21 7.49 -7.05
N PHE A 464 0.58 8.44 -6.20
CA PHE A 464 0.32 9.87 -6.38
C PHE A 464 1.41 10.55 -7.22
N SER A 465 1.03 11.50 -8.06
CA SER A 465 1.99 12.38 -8.74
C SER A 465 2.98 13.01 -7.77
N ALA A 466 4.24 13.13 -8.18
CA ALA A 466 5.26 13.93 -7.49
C ALA A 466 4.81 15.37 -7.16
N MET A 467 3.77 15.90 -7.83
CA MET A 467 3.15 17.19 -7.51
C MET A 467 2.33 17.20 -6.20
N PHE A 468 2.09 16.03 -5.60
CA PHE A 468 1.42 15.84 -4.32
C PHE A 468 2.44 15.31 -3.30
N PRO A 469 3.17 16.21 -2.63
CA PRO A 469 4.14 15.80 -1.63
C PRO A 469 3.47 14.99 -0.51
N SER A 470 4.23 14.18 0.22
CA SER A 470 3.66 13.47 1.36
C SER A 470 3.61 14.41 2.56
N PRO A 471 2.44 14.56 3.20
CA PRO A 471 2.39 15.12 4.54
C PRO A 471 3.12 14.20 5.52
N HIS A 472 3.61 14.79 6.60
CA HIS A 472 4.22 14.13 7.74
C HIS A 472 3.15 13.80 8.77
N TYR A 473 2.95 12.50 9.00
CA TYR A 473 2.08 11.99 10.07
C TYR A 473 2.92 11.21 11.08
N LEU A 474 2.58 11.35 12.37
CA LEU A 474 3.24 10.62 13.46
C LEU A 474 2.80 9.17 13.58
N SER A 475 1.52 8.94 13.34
CA SER A 475 0.93 7.61 13.43
C SER A 475 1.01 6.91 12.08
N ASN A 476 0.92 5.57 12.09
CA ASN A 476 0.70 4.72 10.92
C ASN A 476 -0.79 4.39 10.70
N ASP A 477 -1.69 5.00 11.49
CA ASP A 477 -3.14 4.79 11.42
C ASP A 477 -3.79 5.34 10.13
N PRO A 478 -4.90 4.77 9.68
CA PRO A 478 -5.63 5.25 8.50
C PRO A 478 -6.17 6.68 8.62
N TYR A 479 -6.63 7.06 9.82
CA TYR A 479 -7.31 8.34 10.08
C TYR A 479 -6.55 9.17 11.13
N PRO A 480 -5.34 9.66 10.81
CA PRO A 480 -4.65 10.56 11.70
C PRO A 480 -5.35 11.94 11.72
N SER A 481 -5.41 12.57 12.89
CA SER A 481 -5.88 13.95 13.05
C SER A 481 -5.12 14.88 12.10
N LEU A 482 -5.85 15.80 11.45
CA LEU A 482 -5.27 16.84 10.59
C LEU A 482 -4.47 17.85 11.42
N LEU A 483 -4.90 18.10 12.66
CA LEU A 483 -4.33 19.09 13.58
C LEU A 483 -3.24 18.53 14.52
N GLY A 484 -2.95 17.22 14.46
CA GLY A 484 -1.99 16.55 15.33
C GLY A 484 -0.65 17.32 15.48
N PRO A 485 -0.20 17.64 16.72
CA PRO A 485 0.73 18.72 17.00
C PRO A 485 2.22 18.41 16.83
N THR A 486 2.63 17.14 16.72
CA THR A 486 4.04 16.75 16.82
C THR A 486 4.60 16.20 15.48
N SER A 487 5.85 16.53 15.14
CA SER A 487 6.59 15.98 13.98
C SER A 487 7.98 15.46 14.37
N GLN A 488 8.12 14.16 14.66
CA GLN A 488 9.43 13.55 14.95
C GLN A 488 9.85 12.75 13.72
N PHE A 489 10.97 13.15 13.11
CA PHE A 489 11.64 12.35 12.08
C PHE A 489 11.92 10.94 12.64
N PRO A 490 11.74 9.89 11.83
CA PRO A 490 12.82 9.56 10.90
C PRO A 490 12.34 8.95 9.58
N TYR A 491 12.66 9.58 8.43
CA TYR A 491 13.02 8.81 7.23
C TYR A 491 14.23 9.46 6.56
N PRO A 492 15.19 8.68 6.07
CA PRO A 492 16.41 9.24 5.53
C PRO A 492 16.10 9.98 4.23
N THR A 493 16.26 11.30 4.27
CA THR A 493 16.74 12.03 3.10
C THR A 493 18.13 11.51 2.76
N THR A 494 18.41 11.34 1.47
CA THR A 494 19.71 10.91 0.93
C THR A 494 20.79 11.99 1.03
N ALA A 495 20.78 12.80 2.08
CA ALA A 495 21.82 13.77 2.38
C ALA A 495 22.35 13.48 3.79
N ALA A 496 23.66 13.40 3.87
CA ALA A 496 24.42 13.12 5.07
C ALA A 496 24.09 14.11 6.20
N ASP A 497 23.25 13.67 7.14
CA ASP A 497 23.19 14.14 8.54
C ASP A 497 22.72 12.96 9.40
N ALA A 498 23.40 11.82 9.22
CA ALA A 498 23.30 10.71 10.14
C ALA A 498 24.00 11.09 11.45
N HIS A 499 23.29 11.76 12.37
CA HIS A 499 23.48 11.78 13.83
C HIS A 499 22.47 12.75 14.49
N ALA A 500 21.19 12.39 14.55
CA ALA A 500 20.21 13.11 15.39
C ALA A 500 19.09 12.18 15.90
N GLY A 501 19.45 11.05 16.50
CA GLY A 501 18.51 10.13 17.13
C GLY A 501 17.88 10.63 18.44
N ASN A 502 17.60 11.94 18.57
CA ASN A 502 17.08 12.56 19.80
C ASN A 502 16.38 13.92 19.60
N VAL A 503 15.88 14.27 18.40
CA VAL A 503 15.19 15.56 18.21
C VAL A 503 13.69 15.38 18.48
N PRO A 504 13.11 16.02 19.52
CA PRO A 504 11.70 15.97 19.78
C PRO A 504 10.88 16.60 18.65
N PRO A 505 9.58 16.27 18.56
CA PRO A 505 8.82 16.56 17.37
C PRO A 505 8.57 18.07 17.28
N GLY A 506 8.78 18.71 16.13
CA GLY A 506 8.44 20.13 15.96
C GLY A 506 6.92 20.39 15.92
N PRO A 507 6.44 21.60 16.21
CA PRO A 507 5.02 21.95 16.15
C PRO A 507 4.48 21.97 14.71
N LEU A 508 3.17 21.67 14.53
CA LEU A 508 2.50 21.74 13.22
C LEU A 508 2.64 23.13 12.60
N ASP A 509 3.22 23.19 11.40
CA ASP A 509 3.36 24.42 10.62
C ASP A 509 2.29 24.56 9.52
N SER A 510 2.21 25.77 8.95
CA SER A 510 1.24 26.13 7.92
C SER A 510 1.42 25.38 6.60
N SER A 511 2.66 25.03 6.25
CA SER A 511 2.96 24.29 5.01
C SER A 511 2.53 22.84 5.15
N GLU A 512 2.82 22.22 6.29
CA GLU A 512 2.45 20.85 6.62
C GLU A 512 0.92 20.69 6.68
N LEU A 513 0.21 21.59 7.39
CA LEU A 513 -1.26 21.58 7.40
C LEU A 513 -1.83 21.69 5.98
N HIS A 514 -1.28 22.56 5.14
CA HIS A 514 -1.71 22.69 3.74
C HIS A 514 -1.52 21.37 2.96
N LEU A 515 -0.40 20.67 3.13
CA LEU A 515 -0.17 19.38 2.48
C LEU A 515 -1.21 18.33 2.92
N ARG A 516 -1.51 18.26 4.23
CA ARG A 516 -2.54 17.38 4.77
C ARG A 516 -3.91 17.66 4.13
N LEU A 517 -4.28 18.92 4.00
CA LEU A 517 -5.55 19.34 3.39
C LEU A 517 -5.63 19.05 1.89
N ILE A 518 -4.50 19.13 1.16
CA ILE A 518 -4.44 18.74 -0.25
C ILE A 518 -4.70 17.23 -0.41
N MET A 519 -4.05 16.40 0.41
CA MET A 519 -4.27 14.95 0.39
C MET A 519 -5.70 14.59 0.81
N GLN A 520 -6.24 15.29 1.82
CA GLN A 520 -7.62 15.12 2.26
C GLN A 520 -8.61 15.55 1.18
N SER A 521 -8.35 16.62 0.44
CA SER A 521 -9.19 17.06 -0.67
C SER A 521 -9.28 16.02 -1.78
N LEU A 522 -8.19 15.30 -2.06
CA LEU A 522 -8.18 14.18 -3.01
C LEU A 522 -9.05 13.04 -2.49
N ALA A 523 -8.87 12.65 -1.22
CA ALA A 523 -9.65 11.59 -0.58
C ALA A 523 -11.15 11.91 -0.56
N ASN A 524 -11.52 13.16 -0.22
CA ASN A 524 -12.90 13.62 -0.21
C ASN A 524 -13.53 13.52 -1.60
N GLN A 525 -12.81 13.84 -2.68
CA GLN A 525 -13.31 13.67 -4.05
C GLN A 525 -13.63 12.21 -4.38
N VAL A 526 -12.80 11.26 -3.92
CA VAL A 526 -13.10 9.81 -4.06
C VAL A 526 -14.33 9.44 -3.25
N SER A 527 -14.38 9.84 -1.98
CA SER A 527 -15.51 9.56 -1.08
C SER A 527 -16.82 10.11 -1.64
N MET A 528 -16.84 11.35 -2.16
CA MET A 528 -18.04 11.94 -2.74
C MET A 528 -18.59 11.11 -3.91
N GLU A 529 -17.72 10.68 -4.82
CA GLU A 529 -18.11 9.88 -6.00
C GLU A 529 -18.49 8.44 -5.62
N TRP A 530 -17.84 7.89 -4.60
CA TRP A 530 -18.10 6.55 -4.08
C TRP A 530 -19.43 6.46 -3.32
N ASN A 531 -19.85 7.53 -2.65
CA ASN A 531 -21.10 7.62 -1.90
C ASN A 531 -22.27 8.20 -2.72
N ARG A 532 -22.08 8.53 -4.01
CA ARG A 532 -23.18 9.01 -4.84
C ARG A 532 -24.30 7.97 -4.89
N PRO A 533 -25.57 8.34 -4.67
CA PRO A 533 -26.69 7.43 -4.87
C PRO A 533 -26.73 6.99 -6.33
N ASP A 534 -26.95 5.70 -6.57
CA ASP A 534 -26.96 5.09 -7.90
C ASP A 534 -27.86 5.90 -8.84
N CYS A 535 -27.27 6.68 -9.76
CA CYS A 535 -27.99 7.15 -10.93
C CYS A 535 -28.21 5.92 -11.82
N PRO A 536 -29.45 5.59 -12.22
CA PRO A 536 -29.68 4.46 -13.11
C PRO A 536 -28.88 4.67 -14.40
N GLU A 537 -28.10 3.66 -14.77
CA GLU A 537 -27.25 3.66 -15.95
C GLU A 537 -28.07 3.99 -17.22
N GLU A 538 -27.67 5.02 -17.96
CA GLU A 538 -28.10 5.22 -19.35
C GLU A 538 -27.48 4.15 -20.27
N PHE A 539 -27.79 2.86 -20.09
CA PHE A 539 -27.52 1.82 -21.09
C PHE A 539 -28.54 0.68 -20.99
N GLY A 540 -29.61 0.79 -21.78
CA GLY A 540 -30.27 -0.33 -22.47
C GLY A 540 -30.80 -1.50 -21.63
N GLY A 541 -31.81 -1.27 -20.78
CA GLY A 541 -32.76 -2.30 -20.33
C GLY A 541 -34.15 -2.06 -20.96
N PRO A 542 -35.00 -3.09 -21.15
CA PRO A 542 -36.29 -2.94 -21.83
C PRO A 542 -37.28 -2.12 -20.97
N PRO A 543 -38.25 -1.42 -21.58
CA PRO A 543 -39.07 -0.46 -20.86
C PRO A 543 -40.01 -1.17 -19.89
N ALA A 544 -39.87 -0.86 -18.60
CA ALA A 544 -40.92 -1.13 -17.61
C ALA A 544 -42.05 -0.11 -17.78
N SER A 545 -43.27 -0.62 -17.78
CA SER A 545 -44.53 0.04 -18.12
C SER A 545 -44.81 1.36 -17.40
N GLU A 546 -45.45 2.25 -18.16
CA GLU A 546 -46.06 3.52 -17.74
C GLU A 546 -46.83 3.42 -16.43
N ASN A 547 -46.46 4.27 -15.46
CA ASN A 547 -47.42 4.92 -14.56
C ASN A 547 -46.81 6.27 -14.15
N GLY A 548 -47.46 7.34 -14.60
CA GLY A 548 -46.99 8.71 -14.47
C GLY A 548 -47.01 9.21 -13.04
N VAL A 549 -45.86 9.70 -12.57
CA VAL A 549 -45.77 10.71 -11.52
C VAL A 549 -44.71 11.73 -11.95
N SER A 550 -45.14 12.98 -12.05
CA SER A 550 -44.36 14.15 -12.48
C SER A 550 -43.16 14.43 -11.56
N ARG A 551 -41.98 14.63 -12.15
CA ARG A 551 -40.77 15.16 -11.48
C ARG A 551 -40.99 16.61 -11.02
N PRO A 552 -40.57 17.03 -9.80
CA PRO A 552 -40.35 18.43 -9.51
C PRO A 552 -38.94 18.88 -9.93
N ALA A 553 -38.85 20.16 -10.25
CA ALA A 553 -37.66 20.84 -10.76
C ALA A 553 -36.55 20.99 -9.71
N SER A 554 -35.33 21.17 -10.23
CA SER A 554 -34.08 21.48 -9.52
C SER A 554 -34.23 22.57 -8.45
N VAL A 555 -33.72 22.31 -7.24
CA VAL A 555 -33.41 23.35 -6.25
C VAL A 555 -32.04 23.05 -5.61
N ASN A 556 -31.24 24.10 -5.54
CA ASN A 556 -29.90 24.20 -4.99
C ASN A 556 -29.83 23.93 -3.48
N GLY A 557 -28.63 23.55 -3.02
CA GLY A 557 -28.22 23.64 -1.62
C GLY A 557 -28.44 22.37 -0.81
N VAL A 558 -27.44 21.49 -0.77
CA VAL A 558 -27.38 20.43 0.25
C VAL A 558 -26.46 20.91 1.36
N ASP A 559 -27.07 21.34 2.47
CA ASP A 559 -26.42 21.46 3.76
C ASP A 559 -26.37 20.04 4.36
N ILE A 560 -25.17 19.49 4.57
CA ILE A 560 -24.95 18.11 5.03
C ILE A 560 -24.92 18.08 6.56
N SER A 561 -25.97 18.59 7.21
CA SER A 561 -26.08 18.57 8.68
C SER A 561 -27.34 17.89 9.22
N ASP A 562 -28.31 17.55 8.38
CA ASP A 562 -29.54 16.87 8.82
C ASP A 562 -29.70 15.50 8.14
N VAL A 563 -29.09 14.47 8.74
CA VAL A 563 -29.51 13.08 8.54
C VAL A 563 -30.56 12.76 9.60
N ASP A 564 -31.82 12.89 9.18
CA ASP A 564 -33.03 12.70 9.96
C ASP A 564 -33.08 11.33 10.68
N THR A 565 -33.65 11.33 11.87
CA THR A 565 -33.86 10.16 12.72
C THR A 565 -35.32 9.72 12.60
N SER A 566 -35.66 9.02 11.51
CA SER A 566 -36.97 8.37 11.40
C SER A 566 -36.88 6.86 11.59
N ALA A 567 -37.77 6.38 12.46
CA ALA A 567 -37.90 4.99 12.86
C ALA A 567 -38.53 4.15 11.75
N ASN A 568 -37.71 3.62 10.86
CA ASN A 568 -37.97 2.40 10.10
C ASN A 568 -36.61 1.78 9.79
N GLY A 569 -36.48 0.46 9.93
CA GLY A 569 -35.22 -0.29 9.96
C GLY A 569 -34.44 -0.33 8.65
N GLU A 570 -34.12 0.82 8.07
CA GLU A 570 -33.10 0.98 7.04
C GLU A 570 -31.74 1.10 7.73
N HIS A 571 -30.81 0.22 7.38
CA HIS A 571 -29.42 0.30 7.84
C HIS A 571 -28.89 1.70 7.54
N LYS A 572 -28.60 2.51 8.58
CA LYS A 572 -27.90 3.79 8.44
C LYS A 572 -26.61 3.55 7.66
N ARG A 573 -26.59 3.95 6.39
CA ARG A 573 -25.40 3.87 5.54
C ARG A 573 -24.46 4.98 5.99
N TYR A 574 -23.50 4.64 6.84
CA TYR A 574 -22.45 5.57 7.25
C TYR A 574 -21.64 6.00 6.03
N LEU A 575 -21.17 7.25 6.02
CA LEU A 575 -20.42 7.81 4.90
C LEU A 575 -19.11 7.05 4.74
N LYS A 576 -18.87 6.49 3.55
CA LYS A 576 -17.64 5.74 3.31
C LYS A 576 -16.48 6.70 3.05
N LEU A 577 -15.41 6.59 3.83
CA LEU A 577 -14.21 7.44 3.68
C LEU A 577 -13.08 6.70 2.95
N ALA A 578 -12.60 7.29 1.86
CA ALA A 578 -11.38 6.85 1.19
C ALA A 578 -10.14 7.28 1.98
N VAL A 579 -9.10 6.45 1.99
CA VAL A 579 -7.85 6.70 2.71
C VAL A 579 -6.71 6.96 1.72
N PRO A 580 -6.07 8.14 1.77
CA PRO A 580 -4.87 8.38 0.97
C PRO A 580 -3.66 7.68 1.59
N ALA A 581 -3.02 6.81 0.81
CA ALA A 581 -1.85 6.09 1.27
C ALA A 581 -0.65 7.02 1.50
N ARG A 582 0.18 6.62 2.47
CA ARG A 582 1.50 7.20 2.71
C ARG A 582 2.50 6.09 2.95
N ASP A 583 3.76 6.39 2.73
CA ASP A 583 4.85 5.47 3.01
C ASP A 583 4.76 5.04 4.49
N PHE A 584 4.86 3.74 4.71
CA PHE A 584 4.78 3.01 6.00
C PHE A 584 3.42 2.99 6.71
N MET A 585 2.36 3.49 6.08
CA MET A 585 1.00 3.31 6.59
C MET A 585 0.61 1.84 6.67
N VAL A 586 -0.07 1.43 7.75
CA VAL A 586 -0.56 0.07 7.93
C VAL A 586 -2.08 0.08 8.07
N LEU A 587 -2.78 -0.50 7.10
CA LEU A 587 -4.23 -0.68 7.13
C LEU A 587 -4.57 -2.08 7.62
N ARG A 588 -5.45 -2.17 8.61
CA ARG A 588 -6.05 -3.45 9.01
C ARG A 588 -7.20 -3.76 8.08
N VAL A 589 -7.30 -5.01 7.63
CA VAL A 589 -8.44 -5.50 6.85
C VAL A 589 -9.28 -6.38 7.76
N PRO A 590 -10.29 -5.82 8.45
CA PRO A 590 -11.17 -6.60 9.30
C PRO A 590 -12.05 -7.51 8.44
N GLN A 591 -12.42 -8.64 9.04
CA GLN A 591 -13.32 -9.62 8.42
C GLN A 591 -14.79 -9.21 8.55
N HIS A 592 -15.12 -8.47 9.60
CA HIS A 592 -16.47 -8.01 9.91
C HIS A 592 -16.77 -6.67 9.20
N GLU A 593 -18.05 -6.34 9.16
CA GLU A 593 -18.49 -4.95 8.99
C GLU A 593 -17.91 -4.07 10.10
N LEU A 594 -17.87 -2.75 9.92
CA LEU A 594 -17.31 -1.87 10.93
C LEU A 594 -18.04 -2.04 12.27
N THR A 595 -17.29 -2.17 13.36
CA THR A 595 -17.88 -2.18 14.71
C THR A 595 -18.47 -0.81 15.03
N ALA A 596 -19.36 -0.74 16.04
CA ALA A 596 -19.91 0.53 16.50
C ALA A 596 -18.82 1.54 16.92
N ALA A 597 -17.74 1.06 17.55
CA ALA A 597 -16.60 1.90 17.91
C ALA A 597 -15.82 2.38 16.67
N GLU A 598 -15.57 1.52 15.68
CA GLU A 598 -14.91 1.93 14.43
C GLU A 598 -15.77 2.93 13.63
N ILE A 599 -17.10 2.83 13.74
CA ILE A 599 -18.03 3.80 13.15
C ILE A 599 -17.94 5.14 13.87
N GLU A 600 -17.90 5.14 15.21
CA GLU A 600 -17.74 6.34 16.03
C GLU A 600 -16.41 7.05 15.71
N ASP A 601 -15.30 6.30 15.65
CA ASP A 601 -13.99 6.83 15.26
C ASP A 601 -14.01 7.48 13.86
N LEU A 602 -14.74 6.88 12.91
CA LEU A 602 -14.91 7.43 11.55
C LEU A 602 -15.72 8.73 11.56
N GLN A 603 -16.77 8.80 12.37
CA GLN A 603 -17.62 9.99 12.50
C GLN A 603 -16.87 11.15 13.15
N ASP A 604 -16.07 10.87 14.17
CA ASP A 604 -15.22 11.86 14.82
C ASP A 604 -14.15 12.40 13.86
N ALA A 605 -13.50 11.51 13.11
CA ALA A 605 -12.54 11.90 12.08
C ALA A 605 -13.20 12.75 10.98
N GLU A 606 -14.39 12.36 10.51
CA GLU A 606 -15.16 13.11 9.52
C GLU A 606 -15.49 14.53 10.00
N LYS A 607 -15.93 14.65 11.25
CA LYS A 607 -16.25 15.94 11.87
C LYS A 607 -15.02 16.84 11.97
N GLU A 608 -13.89 16.34 12.46
CA GLU A 608 -12.63 17.10 12.49
C GLU A 608 -12.24 17.55 11.07
N ILE A 609 -12.28 16.62 10.10
CA ILE A 609 -11.94 16.92 8.70
C ILE A 609 -12.84 18.04 8.15
N ALA A 610 -14.15 17.96 8.37
CA ALA A 610 -15.11 18.94 7.89
C ALA A 610 -14.86 20.33 8.51
N GLU A 611 -14.65 20.39 9.82
CA GLU A 611 -14.36 21.63 10.55
C GLU A 611 -13.07 22.30 10.04
N VAL A 612 -11.98 21.53 9.91
CA VAL A 612 -10.69 22.06 9.44
C VAL A 612 -10.74 22.47 7.97
N MET A 613 -11.37 21.67 7.11
CA MET A 613 -11.53 22.00 5.68
C MET A 613 -12.37 23.26 5.48
N LYS A 614 -13.42 23.46 6.29
CA LYS A 614 -14.25 24.67 6.28
C LYS A 614 -13.45 25.89 6.74
N SER A 615 -12.81 25.80 7.91
CA SER A 615 -11.98 26.90 8.44
C SER A 615 -10.88 27.29 7.45
N TRP A 616 -10.22 26.31 6.83
CA TRP A 616 -9.23 26.57 5.78
C TRP A 616 -9.84 27.26 4.55
N ALA A 617 -10.99 26.77 4.07
CA ALA A 617 -11.64 27.32 2.89
C ALA A 617 -11.99 28.80 3.09
N GLU A 618 -12.61 29.13 4.23
CA GLU A 618 -13.10 30.46 4.55
C GLU A 618 -11.99 31.43 4.98
N ASP A 619 -11.17 31.01 5.95
CA ASP A 619 -10.26 31.87 6.69
C ASP A 619 -8.78 31.65 6.31
N GLY A 620 -8.46 30.56 5.62
CA GLY A 620 -7.10 30.28 5.17
C GLY A 620 -6.15 29.77 6.26
N GLY A 621 -6.71 29.22 7.33
CA GLY A 621 -6.01 28.54 8.42
C GLY A 621 -6.99 27.79 9.31
N ALA A 622 -6.48 27.20 10.39
CA ALA A 622 -7.27 26.58 11.45
C ALA A 622 -6.58 26.78 12.80
N TYR A 623 -7.35 26.73 13.88
CA TYR A 623 -6.81 26.71 15.23
C TYR A 623 -6.32 25.31 15.60
N VAL A 624 -5.12 25.24 16.17
CA VAL A 624 -4.52 24.01 16.70
C VAL A 624 -4.35 24.15 18.20
N ASP A 625 -4.75 23.14 18.95
CA ASP A 625 -4.51 23.07 20.38
C ASP A 625 -3.04 22.68 20.64
N ASP A 626 -2.30 23.52 21.36
CA ASP A 626 -0.92 23.26 21.76
C ASP A 626 -0.87 22.35 22.99
N THR A 627 0.31 21.78 23.29
CA THR A 627 0.49 20.87 24.45
C THR A 627 0.16 21.52 25.79
N ASP A 628 0.21 22.85 25.86
CA ASP A 628 -0.12 23.66 27.03
C ASP A 628 -1.61 24.08 27.10
N GLY A 629 -2.47 23.56 26.20
CA GLY A 629 -3.89 23.89 26.14
C GLY A 629 -4.21 25.27 25.55
N LYS A 630 -3.20 25.96 24.98
CA LYS A 630 -3.39 27.23 24.26
C LYS A 630 -3.71 26.97 22.79
N ARG A 631 -4.66 27.71 22.23
CA ARG A 631 -4.96 27.68 20.81
C ARG A 631 -4.00 28.56 20.02
N ARG A 632 -3.44 28.03 18.94
CA ARG A 632 -2.56 28.74 18.01
C ARG A 632 -3.16 28.70 16.61
N TRP A 633 -3.19 29.85 15.94
CA TRP A 633 -3.57 29.92 14.53
C TRP A 633 -2.49 29.32 13.62
N VAL A 634 -2.88 28.39 12.75
CA VAL A 634 -2.02 27.78 11.74
C VAL A 634 -2.66 27.97 10.37
N GLY A 635 -2.12 28.88 9.57
CA GLY A 635 -2.71 29.24 8.28
C GLY A 635 -1.74 29.94 7.34
N VAL A 636 -2.12 30.03 6.07
CA VAL A 636 -1.41 30.83 5.05
C VAL A 636 -1.90 32.28 4.99
N GLN A 637 -2.97 32.56 5.72
CA GLN A 637 -3.52 33.89 5.96
C GLN A 637 -3.35 34.28 7.44
N PRO A 638 -3.33 35.59 7.76
CA PRO A 638 -3.37 36.07 9.13
C PRO A 638 -4.58 35.53 9.89
N GLU A 639 -4.46 35.47 11.21
CA GLU A 639 -5.57 35.14 12.10
C GLU A 639 -6.78 36.06 11.81
N PRO A 640 -8.00 35.51 11.69
CA PRO A 640 -9.20 36.31 11.56
C PRO A 640 -9.32 37.28 12.73
N LYS A 641 -9.69 38.53 12.46
CA LYS A 641 -10.07 39.45 13.53
C LYS A 641 -11.55 39.21 13.82
N ASP A 642 -11.86 38.83 15.07
CA ASP A 642 -13.22 38.69 15.58
C ASP A 642 -14.07 39.95 15.36
#